data_AF-A0A7X5E766-F1
#
_entry.id   AF-A0A7X5E766-F1
#
_cell.length_a   1.000
_cell.length_b   1.000
_cell.length_c   1.000
_cell.angle_alpha   90.00
_cell.angle_beta   90.00
_cell.angle_gamma   90.00
#
_symmetry.space_group_name_H-M   'P 1'
#
loop_
_entity.id
_entity.type
_entity.pdbx_description
1 polymer ?
#
loop_
_entity_poly.entity_id
_entity_poly.type
_entity_poly.pdbx_seq_one_letter_code
_entity_poly.pdbx_strand_id
1 'polypeptide(L)'
;MKCIVLAGGKGDRLWPLSRKSYPKQFIKLQKNHSMFQETISRNLPFCDEFVIVTNKEYRYIVENQLSVFQGLTHSCILEETGRKTTAAIVLPCMQLPLSEIVLVVPTDQLVEGEEYKDAILRAKELSKEGYLVTLGMDIEEPEERFGYLHYQGEDVLKFAEKPDKQTAAAYLESGEYLVNSGAFMFQVGTMMQELKKYSPELQTACKNAYKKKKYMKNSVLYTDSVLMNVPAVSIEKSVFENTTRAKVVHCSFRWKDIGSLEDLKATELQAADSGRQILYQCEETEIINQCSRSTVVANGLQGIMVVNTPDAVYVGRKGESDALKAIIQENPQMSTFVESSRLVYRAWGSYELVADDPSYRVKKILIHPGKTIYAHSHRYRSEHWSVVTGTARIDLDGISQTYEMGDAINVGQGMVHQVSNIGMTPLVIVEVSVGENVTEDDMISVESRDLNEIDLGYRLEPYVKLQPAFKDYLWGGRRLKEIYGKRCEYDTIAESWELSAHAEGQSTVASGRHKGMLFGEYLEKIGKESLGWKCQSLVDFPILVKLIDAKEPLSVQVHPDSEYALEMESEYGKNEMWYILDAEPGAFIYCGFKKHVSKEEVEERIRENTVTEILNKVPVASGDVYFISAGTVHSIGSGILICEIQQSSACTYRMYDYGRKDRFGNYRELHIQKALDVMDLCPYTPQKFESGVEKGEQYESRLLCCCKYFISTHYHIMGEMELAFTEESFTSMVCIKGKGKIGLKDGDAEEMVFQAGESLFLPKSEKIFRMTGDCEVIVTRV
;
A
#
# COMPACT_ATOMS: atom_id res chain seq x y z
N MET A 1 2.37 6.01 12.59
CA MET A 1 3.72 5.73 12.06
C MET A 1 3.57 4.54 11.15
N LYS A 2 4.35 4.44 10.08
CA LYS A 2 4.13 3.35 9.11
C LYS A 2 4.98 2.12 9.43
N CYS A 3 4.50 0.95 9.05
CA CYS A 3 5.22 -0.31 9.19
C CYS A 3 5.68 -0.80 7.82
N ILE A 4 6.99 -0.97 7.59
CA ILE A 4 7.52 -1.69 6.44
C ILE A 4 7.73 -3.15 6.84
N VAL A 5 7.00 -4.05 6.19
CA VAL A 5 7.00 -5.47 6.53
C VAL A 5 7.79 -6.23 5.47
N LEU A 6 8.93 -6.81 5.87
CA LEU A 6 9.80 -7.55 4.97
C LEU A 6 9.33 -9.02 4.90
N ALA A 7 8.53 -9.33 3.89
CA ALA A 7 7.96 -10.64 3.64
C ALA A 7 8.71 -11.37 2.50
N GLY A 8 10.03 -11.49 2.65
CA GLY A 8 10.93 -12.13 1.70
C GLY A 8 11.50 -13.46 2.19
N GLY A 9 12.03 -14.27 1.26
CA GLY A 9 12.72 -15.53 1.54
C GLY A 9 11.89 -16.76 1.15
N LYS A 10 12.53 -17.75 0.54
CA LYS A 10 11.88 -18.99 0.07
C LYS A 10 11.67 -20.02 1.19
N GLY A 11 12.55 -20.00 2.19
CA GLY A 11 12.49 -20.88 3.35
C GLY A 11 12.93 -22.32 3.08
N ASP A 12 13.87 -22.57 2.15
CA ASP A 12 14.30 -23.92 1.73
C ASP A 12 14.73 -24.84 2.90
N ARG A 13 15.26 -24.26 3.98
CA ARG A 13 15.68 -24.96 5.22
C ARG A 13 14.53 -25.45 6.09
N LEU A 14 13.30 -25.03 5.78
CA LEU A 14 12.08 -25.42 6.49
C LEU A 14 11.27 -26.45 5.69
N TRP A 15 11.80 -26.98 4.59
CA TRP A 15 11.16 -28.09 3.89
C TRP A 15 11.08 -29.31 4.83
N PRO A 16 9.96 -30.03 4.94
CA PRO A 16 8.78 -30.01 4.08
C PRO A 16 7.64 -29.10 4.57
N LEU A 17 7.85 -28.20 5.53
CA LEU A 17 6.83 -27.22 5.94
C LEU A 17 6.69 -26.05 4.95
N SER A 18 7.77 -25.69 4.26
CA SER A 18 7.81 -24.62 3.26
C SER A 18 7.85 -25.15 1.82
N ARG A 19 7.41 -24.32 0.87
CA ARG A 19 7.55 -24.55 -0.59
C ARG A 19 8.00 -23.25 -1.25
N LYS A 20 8.56 -23.30 -2.46
CA LYS A 20 8.86 -22.07 -3.22
C LYS A 20 7.61 -21.21 -3.40
N SER A 21 6.46 -21.84 -3.67
CA SER A 21 5.14 -21.21 -3.80
C SER A 21 4.41 -20.94 -2.47
N TYR A 22 4.94 -21.41 -1.34
CA TYR A 22 4.39 -21.15 -0.01
C TYR A 22 5.53 -21.00 1.01
N PRO A 23 6.17 -19.81 1.02
CA PRO A 23 7.38 -19.60 1.80
C PRO A 23 7.13 -19.50 3.30
N LYS A 24 8.22 -19.53 4.07
CA LYS A 24 8.22 -19.74 5.53
C LYS A 24 7.32 -18.80 6.32
N GLN A 25 7.28 -17.52 5.98
CA GLN A 25 6.51 -16.48 6.68
C GLN A 25 5.00 -16.75 6.72
N PHE A 26 4.50 -17.60 5.82
CA PHE A 26 3.09 -17.94 5.73
C PHE A 26 2.72 -19.24 6.48
N ILE A 27 3.70 -19.96 7.06
CA ILE A 27 3.45 -21.16 7.87
C ILE A 27 2.62 -20.78 9.11
N LYS A 28 1.59 -21.58 9.41
CA LYS A 28 0.65 -21.35 10.52
C LYS A 28 1.23 -21.82 11.86
N LEU A 29 1.13 -20.96 12.86
CA LEU A 29 1.46 -21.21 14.27
C LEU A 29 0.21 -21.62 15.08
N GLN A 30 0.38 -22.04 16.33
CA GLN A 30 -0.70 -22.59 17.18
C GLN A 30 -1.97 -21.74 17.31
N LYS A 31 -1.91 -20.42 17.10
CA LYS A 31 -3.07 -19.51 17.21
C LYS A 31 -3.91 -19.40 15.92
N ASN A 32 -3.79 -20.34 14.97
CA ASN A 32 -4.38 -20.30 13.63
C ASN A 32 -3.88 -19.15 12.72
N HIS A 33 -2.87 -18.41 13.16
CA HIS A 33 -2.28 -17.31 12.41
C HIS A 33 -0.90 -17.70 11.86
N SER A 34 -0.52 -17.15 10.71
CA SER A 34 0.86 -17.25 10.22
C SER A 34 1.81 -16.32 10.98
N MET A 35 3.12 -16.56 10.87
CA MET A 35 4.13 -15.62 11.40
C MET A 35 3.96 -14.21 10.80
N PHE A 36 3.58 -14.13 9.52
CA PHE A 36 3.20 -12.90 8.86
C PHE A 36 2.01 -12.22 9.57
N GLN A 37 0.91 -12.92 9.80
CA GLN A 37 -0.28 -12.37 10.46
C GLN A 37 -0.01 -11.96 11.92
N GLU A 38 0.78 -12.73 12.66
CA GLU A 38 1.21 -12.37 14.01
C GLU A 38 2.05 -11.08 14.01
N THR A 39 2.92 -10.90 13.00
CA THR A 39 3.72 -9.68 12.82
C THR A 39 2.82 -8.46 12.55
N ILE A 40 1.79 -8.60 11.72
CA ILE A 40 0.81 -7.53 11.48
C ILE A 40 0.06 -7.22 12.78
N SER A 41 -0.54 -8.24 13.41
CA SER A 41 -1.35 -8.12 14.61
C SER A 41 -0.61 -7.41 15.76
N ARG A 42 0.63 -7.82 16.02
CA ARG A 42 1.48 -7.24 17.07
C ARG A 42 1.77 -5.75 16.87
N ASN A 43 1.76 -5.28 15.62
CA ASN A 43 2.10 -3.90 15.26
C ASN A 43 0.89 -3.00 15.00
N LEU A 44 -0.33 -3.55 14.94
CA LEU A 44 -1.58 -2.77 14.77
C LEU A 44 -1.73 -1.60 15.77
N PRO A 45 -1.39 -1.74 17.06
CA PRO A 45 -1.55 -0.64 18.02
C PRO A 45 -0.64 0.57 17.76
N PHE A 46 0.42 0.39 16.97
CA PHE A 46 1.47 1.39 16.77
C PHE A 46 1.45 1.99 15.37
N CYS A 47 0.91 1.26 14.40
CA CYS A 47 1.01 1.59 12.99
C CYS A 47 -0.37 1.81 12.34
N ASP A 48 -0.50 2.91 11.61
CA ASP A 48 -1.72 3.30 10.89
C ASP A 48 -1.75 2.80 9.44
N GLU A 49 -0.58 2.44 8.88
CA GLU A 49 -0.47 1.83 7.55
C GLU A 49 0.67 0.80 7.50
N PHE A 50 0.45 -0.28 6.75
CA PHE A 50 1.44 -1.34 6.50
C PHE A 50 1.87 -1.37 5.03
N VAL A 51 3.17 -1.25 4.77
CA VAL A 51 3.77 -1.41 3.44
C VAL A 51 4.44 -2.77 3.37
N ILE A 52 3.82 -3.72 2.68
CA ILE A 52 4.32 -5.10 2.58
C ILE A 52 5.28 -5.21 1.40
N VAL A 53 6.52 -5.62 1.66
CA VAL A 53 7.54 -5.81 0.63
C VAL A 53 7.74 -7.29 0.43
N THR A 54 7.40 -7.79 -0.76
CA THR A 54 7.40 -9.23 -1.04
C THR A 54 7.66 -9.54 -2.50
N ASN A 55 7.93 -10.81 -2.81
CA ASN A 55 8.01 -11.24 -4.19
C ASN A 55 6.62 -11.20 -4.86
N LYS A 56 6.56 -10.80 -6.13
CA LYS A 56 5.32 -10.78 -6.94
C LYS A 56 4.54 -12.10 -6.89
N GLU A 57 5.22 -13.24 -6.83
CA GLU A 57 4.60 -14.57 -6.74
C GLU A 57 3.78 -14.75 -5.45
N TYR A 58 4.11 -14.02 -4.38
CA TYR A 58 3.46 -14.13 -3.07
C TYR A 58 2.31 -13.14 -2.87
N ARG A 59 2.06 -12.27 -3.86
CA ARG A 59 1.02 -11.23 -3.82
C ARG A 59 -0.31 -11.77 -3.29
N TYR A 60 -0.81 -12.83 -3.91
CA TYR A 60 -2.13 -13.36 -3.54
C TYR A 60 -2.13 -14.03 -2.16
N ILE A 61 -1.00 -14.57 -1.71
CA ILE A 61 -0.89 -15.13 -0.36
C ILE A 61 -1.01 -14.00 0.67
N VAL A 62 -0.30 -12.88 0.44
CA VAL A 62 -0.36 -11.68 1.27
C VAL A 62 -1.78 -11.11 1.30
N GLU A 63 -2.38 -10.82 0.14
CA GLU A 63 -3.74 -10.26 0.05
C GLU A 63 -4.76 -11.15 0.78
N ASN A 64 -4.68 -12.47 0.61
CA ASN A 64 -5.57 -13.41 1.28
C ASN A 64 -5.34 -13.45 2.80
N GLN A 65 -4.09 -13.44 3.27
CA GLN A 65 -3.80 -13.44 4.71
C GLN A 65 -4.13 -12.12 5.39
N LEU A 66 -4.09 -11.00 4.65
CA LEU A 66 -4.51 -9.69 5.16
C LEU A 66 -6.03 -9.52 5.20
N SER A 67 -6.78 -10.27 4.39
CA SER A 67 -8.25 -10.14 4.29
C SER A 67 -9.01 -10.37 5.62
N VAL A 68 -8.39 -11.02 6.60
CA VAL A 68 -8.97 -11.23 7.93
C VAL A 68 -8.96 -9.97 8.80
N PHE A 69 -8.13 -8.97 8.47
CA PHE A 69 -8.04 -7.71 9.22
C PHE A 69 -9.01 -6.68 8.64
N GLN A 70 -10.10 -6.41 9.35
CA GLN A 70 -11.10 -5.43 8.93
C GLN A 70 -10.56 -4.00 9.05
N GLY A 71 -10.65 -3.23 7.97
CA GLY A 71 -10.26 -1.81 7.95
C GLY A 71 -8.75 -1.56 7.96
N LEU A 72 -7.93 -2.58 7.70
CA LEU A 72 -6.48 -2.46 7.63
C LEU A 72 -6.04 -1.69 6.38
N THR A 73 -5.43 -0.52 6.58
CA THR A 73 -4.79 0.23 5.50
C THR A 73 -3.42 -0.39 5.20
N HIS A 74 -3.24 -0.86 3.97
CA HIS A 74 -1.98 -1.45 3.53
C HIS A 74 -1.72 -1.18 2.04
N SER A 75 -0.46 -1.28 1.66
CA SER A 75 0.00 -1.27 0.27
C SER A 75 1.07 -2.35 0.07
N CYS A 76 1.29 -2.76 -1.18
CA CYS A 76 2.27 -3.79 -1.50
C CYS A 76 3.36 -3.27 -2.43
N ILE A 77 4.62 -3.59 -2.11
CA ILE A 77 5.74 -3.46 -3.02
C ILE A 77 6.14 -4.86 -3.48
N LEU A 78 5.96 -5.10 -4.77
CA LEU A 78 6.19 -6.36 -5.42
C LEU A 78 7.52 -6.33 -6.15
N GLU A 79 8.39 -7.26 -5.79
CA GLU A 79 9.68 -7.49 -6.44
C GLU A 79 9.61 -8.74 -7.32
N GLU A 80 10.04 -8.66 -8.59
CA GLU A 80 10.24 -9.90 -9.39
C GLU A 80 11.51 -10.64 -8.95
N THR A 81 12.53 -9.90 -8.50
CA THR A 81 13.80 -10.45 -8.01
C THR A 81 14.27 -9.71 -6.77
N GLY A 82 14.46 -10.42 -5.66
CA GLY A 82 14.87 -9.82 -4.39
C GLY A 82 16.30 -9.25 -4.40
N ARG A 83 16.51 -8.09 -3.77
CA ARG A 83 17.80 -7.38 -3.68
C ARG A 83 18.31 -7.17 -2.25
N LYS A 84 18.00 -8.12 -1.37
CA LYS A 84 18.25 -8.04 0.08
C LYS A 84 17.55 -6.81 0.71
N THR A 85 17.85 -6.54 1.97
CA THR A 85 17.07 -5.62 2.82
C THR A 85 17.23 -4.14 2.46
N THR A 86 18.37 -3.68 1.91
CA THR A 86 18.53 -2.24 1.60
C THR A 86 17.49 -1.76 0.60
N ALA A 87 17.40 -2.39 -0.58
CA ALA A 87 16.44 -1.99 -1.61
C ALA A 87 15.00 -2.14 -1.14
N ALA A 88 14.71 -3.24 -0.43
CA ALA A 88 13.41 -3.55 0.14
C ALA A 88 12.94 -2.50 1.16
N ILE A 89 13.86 -1.81 1.86
CA ILE A 89 13.54 -0.72 2.80
C ILE A 89 13.49 0.64 2.10
N VAL A 90 14.46 0.92 1.23
CA VAL A 90 14.66 2.25 0.65
C VAL A 90 13.60 2.59 -0.41
N LEU A 91 13.20 1.64 -1.25
CA LEU A 91 12.16 1.87 -2.27
C LEU A 91 10.80 2.25 -1.66
N PRO A 92 10.30 1.59 -0.61
CA PRO A 92 9.14 2.09 0.14
C PRO A 92 9.36 3.45 0.77
N CYS A 93 10.52 3.68 1.41
CA CYS A 93 10.82 4.97 2.03
C CYS A 93 10.72 6.15 1.05
N MET A 94 11.06 5.95 -0.23
CA MET A 94 10.93 6.98 -1.27
C MET A 94 9.48 7.37 -1.60
N GLN A 95 8.49 6.55 -1.22
CA GLN A 95 7.05 6.85 -1.36
C GLN A 95 6.48 7.60 -0.15
N LEU A 96 7.26 7.71 0.92
CA LEU A 96 6.82 8.24 2.20
C LEU A 96 7.37 9.65 2.44
N PRO A 97 6.65 10.47 3.22
CA PRO A 97 7.15 11.77 3.63
C PRO A 97 8.47 11.65 4.42
N LEU A 98 9.37 12.63 4.26
CA LEU A 98 10.70 12.57 4.90
C LEU A 98 10.64 12.70 6.44
N SER A 99 9.52 13.18 6.98
CA SER A 99 9.29 13.21 8.43
C SER A 99 8.64 11.93 8.96
N GLU A 100 8.15 11.05 8.10
CA GLU A 100 7.49 9.82 8.51
C GLU A 100 8.46 8.95 9.31
N ILE A 101 7.97 8.37 10.40
CA ILE A 101 8.70 7.37 11.17
C ILE A 101 8.26 6.01 10.65
N VAL A 102 9.23 5.19 10.29
CA VAL A 102 8.96 3.84 9.82
C VAL A 102 9.51 2.82 10.80
N LEU A 103 8.69 1.84 11.13
CA LEU A 103 9.08 0.61 11.79
C LEU A 103 9.28 -0.46 10.71
N VAL A 104 10.51 -0.93 10.55
CA VAL A 104 10.86 -2.04 9.66
C VAL A 104 10.87 -3.32 10.47
N VAL A 105 10.08 -4.31 10.05
CA VAL A 105 10.01 -5.62 10.74
C VAL A 105 10.16 -6.77 9.75
N PRO A 106 10.96 -7.79 10.10
CA PRO A 106 10.95 -9.08 9.43
C PRO A 106 9.70 -9.90 9.82
N THR A 107 9.41 -10.94 9.06
CA THR A 107 8.16 -11.75 9.20
C THR A 107 8.41 -13.19 9.62
N ASP A 108 9.66 -13.54 9.88
CA ASP A 108 10.17 -14.86 10.22
C ASP A 108 10.60 -14.94 11.68
N GLN A 109 9.94 -14.19 12.56
CA GLN A 109 10.29 -14.08 13.97
C GLN A 109 9.11 -14.34 14.88
N LEU A 110 9.35 -15.11 15.94
CA LEU A 110 8.45 -15.25 17.08
C LEU A 110 8.80 -14.20 18.12
N VAL A 111 7.80 -13.42 18.55
CA VAL A 111 7.96 -12.39 19.59
C VAL A 111 6.81 -12.50 20.57
N GLU A 112 7.13 -12.64 21.85
CA GLU A 112 6.17 -12.78 22.96
C GLU A 112 6.63 -11.94 24.17
N GLY A 113 5.72 -11.19 24.78
CA GLY A 113 6.02 -10.35 25.95
C GLY A 113 5.30 -9.00 25.87
N GLU A 114 4.88 -8.47 27.01
CA GLU A 114 4.21 -7.17 27.08
C GLU A 114 5.21 -6.00 26.90
N GLU A 115 6.49 -6.27 27.19
CA GLU A 115 7.62 -5.34 27.10
C GLU A 115 7.92 -4.91 25.66
N TYR A 116 7.43 -5.65 24.65
CA TYR A 116 7.54 -5.26 23.24
C TYR A 116 6.97 -3.85 23.00
N LYS A 117 5.85 -3.52 23.65
CA LYS A 117 5.23 -2.21 23.57
C LYS A 117 6.19 -1.11 24.01
N ASP A 118 6.82 -1.29 25.17
CA ASP A 118 7.71 -0.29 25.75
C ASP A 118 8.97 -0.09 24.89
N ALA A 119 9.49 -1.18 24.32
CA ALA A 119 10.60 -1.13 23.38
C ALA A 119 10.25 -0.32 22.11
N ILE A 120 9.07 -0.54 21.52
CA ILE A 120 8.59 0.20 20.35
C ILE A 120 8.36 1.68 20.67
N LEU A 121 7.79 2.00 21.83
CA LEU A 121 7.59 3.38 22.26
C LEU A 121 8.92 4.11 22.46
N ARG A 122 9.90 3.47 23.12
CA ARG A 122 11.23 4.06 23.31
C ARG A 122 11.97 4.24 21.99
N ALA A 123 11.90 3.26 21.09
CA ALA A 123 12.48 3.37 19.75
C ALA A 123 11.86 4.52 18.94
N LYS A 124 10.55 4.78 19.11
CA LYS A 124 9.85 5.90 18.47
C LYS A 124 10.36 7.25 18.98
N GLU A 125 10.62 7.38 20.27
CA GLU A 125 11.20 8.60 20.87
C GLU A 125 12.59 8.90 20.29
N LEU A 126 13.50 7.91 20.32
CA LEU A 126 14.84 8.04 19.76
C LEU A 126 14.82 8.33 18.25
N SER A 127 13.87 7.75 17.51
CA SER A 127 13.69 8.03 16.08
C SER A 127 13.25 9.46 15.80
N LYS A 128 12.44 10.07 16.69
CA LYS A 128 12.05 11.49 16.59
C LYS A 128 13.24 12.43 16.79
N GLU A 129 14.19 12.04 17.62
CA GLU A 129 15.47 12.75 17.81
C GLU A 129 16.43 12.58 16.62
N GLY A 130 16.07 11.74 15.65
CA GLY A 130 16.82 11.53 14.42
C GLY A 130 17.89 10.44 14.53
N TYR A 131 17.72 9.46 15.41
CA TYR A 131 18.58 8.27 15.44
C TYR A 131 18.05 7.15 14.54
N LEU A 132 18.95 6.23 14.16
CA LEU A 132 18.60 4.96 13.52
C LEU A 132 18.57 3.89 14.61
N VAL A 133 17.38 3.45 14.99
CA VAL A 133 17.19 2.57 16.15
C VAL A 133 17.08 1.13 15.71
N THR A 134 17.71 0.21 16.43
CA THR A 134 17.48 -1.23 16.35
C THR A 134 17.03 -1.78 17.72
N LEU A 135 16.44 -2.98 17.73
CA LEU A 135 16.14 -3.71 18.96
C LEU A 135 17.22 -4.79 19.19
N GLY A 136 17.84 -4.75 20.36
CA GLY A 136 18.91 -5.66 20.77
C GLY A 136 18.43 -6.69 21.79
N MET A 137 18.72 -7.96 21.53
CA MET A 137 18.41 -9.08 22.43
C MET A 137 19.66 -9.57 23.16
N ASP A 138 19.49 -10.19 24.32
CA ASP A 138 20.58 -10.89 24.99
C ASP A 138 21.09 -12.04 24.12
N ILE A 139 22.40 -12.32 24.23
CA ILE A 139 23.03 -13.47 23.56
C ILE A 139 22.74 -14.70 24.42
N GLU A 140 21.87 -15.60 23.95
CA GLU A 140 21.63 -16.89 24.61
C GLU A 140 22.68 -17.93 24.20
N GLU A 141 22.99 -17.99 22.90
CA GLU A 141 23.97 -18.90 22.31
C GLU A 141 24.83 -18.18 21.26
N PRO A 142 26.11 -18.55 21.12
CA PRO A 142 27.01 -17.95 20.13
C PRO A 142 26.66 -18.44 18.71
N GLU A 143 25.90 -17.62 17.99
CA GLU A 143 25.33 -17.91 16.68
C GLU A 143 25.99 -17.10 15.56
N GLU A 144 26.43 -17.79 14.49
CA GLU A 144 27.06 -17.17 13.30
C GLU A 144 26.01 -16.54 12.36
N ARG A 145 24.73 -16.88 12.58
CA ARG A 145 23.61 -16.46 11.72
C ARG A 145 23.20 -15.01 11.94
N PHE A 146 23.55 -14.41 13.09
CA PHE A 146 23.07 -13.10 13.52
C PHE A 146 24.11 -11.98 13.39
N GLY A 147 23.61 -10.74 13.38
CA GLY A 147 24.44 -9.55 13.60
C GLY A 147 24.53 -9.23 15.10
N TYR A 148 25.65 -8.64 15.53
CA TYR A 148 25.91 -8.27 16.92
C TYR A 148 26.17 -6.76 17.05
N LEU A 149 25.76 -6.21 18.19
CA LEU A 149 25.81 -4.79 18.51
C LEU A 149 26.69 -4.58 19.74
N HIS A 150 27.86 -3.97 19.57
CA HIS A 150 28.62 -3.45 20.71
C HIS A 150 27.95 -2.17 21.19
N TYR A 151 27.55 -2.11 22.46
CA TYR A 151 26.70 -1.03 22.95
C TYR A 151 27.19 -0.41 24.26
N GLN A 152 26.82 0.84 24.49
CA GLN A 152 26.99 1.53 25.77
C GLN A 152 25.74 2.36 26.07
N GLY A 153 24.94 1.93 27.04
CA GLY A 153 23.62 2.53 27.27
C GLY A 153 22.73 2.28 26.05
N GLU A 154 22.34 3.32 25.33
CA GLU A 154 21.57 3.21 24.09
C GLU A 154 22.44 3.41 22.84
N ASP A 155 23.72 3.79 22.98
CA ASP A 155 24.62 4.03 21.86
C ASP A 155 25.15 2.72 21.27
N VAL A 156 25.06 2.58 19.95
CA VAL A 156 25.74 1.49 19.22
C VAL A 156 27.13 1.97 18.84
N LEU A 157 28.15 1.38 19.46
CA LEU A 157 29.55 1.69 19.23
C LEU A 157 30.06 0.99 17.96
N LYS A 158 29.58 -0.23 17.70
CA LYS A 158 29.95 -1.01 16.52
C LYS A 158 28.88 -2.03 16.17
N PHE A 159 28.61 -2.17 14.87
CA PHE A 159 27.81 -3.27 14.33
C PHE A 159 28.74 -4.31 13.70
N ALA A 160 28.53 -5.60 13.99
CA ALA A 160 29.27 -6.71 13.43
C ALA A 160 28.31 -7.72 12.80
N GLU A 161 28.23 -7.76 11.46
CA GLU A 161 27.34 -8.67 10.73
C GLU A 161 27.96 -10.07 10.59
N LYS A 162 27.33 -11.08 11.20
CA LYS A 162 27.64 -12.51 11.02
C LYS A 162 29.10 -12.87 11.27
N PRO A 163 29.59 -12.66 12.51
CA PRO A 163 30.93 -13.08 12.90
C PRO A 163 31.06 -14.61 12.91
N ASP A 164 32.30 -15.11 12.91
CA ASP A 164 32.57 -16.53 13.15
C ASP A 164 32.22 -16.94 14.60
N LYS A 165 32.04 -18.24 14.83
CA LYS A 165 31.60 -18.80 16.12
C LYS A 165 32.52 -18.46 17.28
N GLN A 166 33.83 -18.36 17.06
CA GLN A 166 34.78 -18.02 18.10
C GLN A 166 34.60 -16.55 18.54
N THR A 167 34.40 -15.67 17.56
CA THR A 167 34.11 -14.26 17.81
C THR A 167 32.76 -14.07 18.50
N ALA A 168 31.72 -14.81 18.10
CA ALA A 168 30.41 -14.78 18.76
C ALA A 168 30.48 -15.26 20.23
N ALA A 169 31.28 -16.30 20.51
CA ALA A 169 31.51 -16.76 21.87
C ALA A 169 32.22 -15.69 22.74
N ALA A 170 33.20 -14.99 22.18
CA ALA A 170 33.85 -13.88 22.87
C ALA A 170 32.88 -12.72 23.17
N TYR A 171 31.92 -12.45 22.28
CA TYR A 171 30.87 -11.45 22.51
C TYR A 171 29.97 -11.83 23.68
N LEU A 172 29.52 -13.09 23.74
CA LEU A 172 28.76 -13.62 24.87
C LEU A 172 29.54 -13.48 26.19
N GLU A 173 30.80 -13.88 26.22
CA GLU A 173 31.64 -13.79 27.42
C GLU A 173 31.85 -12.35 27.92
N SER A 174 31.89 -11.38 27.01
CA SER A 174 32.09 -9.96 27.38
C SER A 174 30.89 -9.32 28.08
N GLY A 175 29.66 -9.75 27.74
CA GLY A 175 28.41 -9.09 28.17
C GLY A 175 28.18 -7.68 27.59
N GLU A 176 29.08 -7.19 26.72
CA GLU A 176 28.99 -5.85 26.12
C GLU A 176 28.28 -5.84 24.76
N TYR A 177 27.75 -6.99 24.32
CA TYR A 177 27.13 -7.16 23.01
C TYR A 177 25.69 -7.64 23.12
N LEU A 178 24.87 -7.18 22.19
CA LEU A 178 23.50 -7.66 21.97
C LEU A 178 23.37 -8.27 20.58
N VAL A 179 22.43 -9.20 20.42
CA VAL A 179 22.00 -9.71 19.12
C VAL A 179 21.09 -8.69 18.44
N ASN A 180 21.37 -8.35 17.19
CA ASN A 180 20.49 -7.54 16.36
C ASN A 180 19.24 -8.34 15.99
N SER A 181 18.07 -7.87 16.41
CA SER A 181 16.79 -8.51 16.06
C SER A 181 16.44 -8.40 14.57
N GLY A 182 17.08 -7.52 13.81
CA GLY A 182 16.69 -7.23 12.42
C GLY A 182 15.46 -6.33 12.27
N ALA A 183 14.88 -5.87 13.39
CA ALA A 183 13.89 -4.81 13.41
C ALA A 183 14.59 -3.44 13.51
N PHE A 184 14.12 -2.48 12.73
CA PHE A 184 14.69 -1.12 12.70
C PHE A 184 13.60 -0.08 12.85
N MET A 185 13.90 1.05 13.46
CA MET A 185 13.02 2.21 13.48
C MET A 185 13.80 3.48 13.23
N PHE A 186 13.28 4.31 12.33
CA PHE A 186 13.93 5.56 11.97
C PHE A 186 12.95 6.49 11.28
N GLN A 187 13.33 7.76 11.21
CA GLN A 187 12.67 8.70 10.34
C GLN A 187 13.18 8.55 8.90
N VAL A 188 12.27 8.52 7.91
CA VAL A 188 12.58 8.31 6.49
C VAL A 188 13.70 9.21 6.02
N GLY A 189 13.61 10.51 6.31
CA GLY A 189 14.62 11.48 5.92
C GLY A 189 16.01 11.14 6.47
N THR A 190 16.10 10.72 7.74
CA THR A 190 17.36 10.35 8.39
C THR A 190 18.00 9.15 7.71
N MET A 191 17.23 8.11 7.41
CA MET A 191 17.74 6.93 6.69
C MET A 191 18.23 7.29 5.29
N MET A 192 17.46 8.10 4.55
CA MET A 192 17.82 8.55 3.21
C MET A 192 19.13 9.34 3.19
N GLN A 193 19.42 10.08 4.27
CA GLN A 193 20.68 10.80 4.45
C GLN A 193 21.86 9.86 4.68
N GLU A 194 21.72 8.95 5.63
CA GLU A 194 22.79 8.04 6.00
C GLU A 194 23.11 7.11 4.82
N LEU A 195 22.09 6.66 4.07
CA LEU A 195 22.29 5.95 2.82
C LEU A 195 23.06 6.78 1.79
N LYS A 196 22.72 8.07 1.60
CA LYS A 196 23.45 8.95 0.68
C LYS A 196 24.92 9.15 1.11
N LYS A 197 25.18 9.21 2.42
CA LYS A 197 26.50 9.43 3.00
C LYS A 197 27.40 8.19 2.86
N TYR A 198 26.89 7.01 3.19
CA TYR A 198 27.69 5.78 3.26
C TYR A 198 27.58 4.90 2.01
N SER A 199 26.49 5.01 1.26
CA SER A 199 26.22 4.20 0.07
C SER A 199 25.59 5.03 -1.08
N PRO A 200 26.28 6.06 -1.59
CA PRO A 200 25.74 6.96 -2.63
C PRO A 200 25.35 6.24 -3.94
N GLU A 201 26.07 5.17 -4.28
CA GLU A 201 25.78 4.35 -5.47
C GLU A 201 24.43 3.62 -5.32
N LEU A 202 24.17 3.01 -4.16
CA LEU A 202 22.89 2.37 -3.84
C LEU A 202 21.74 3.39 -3.82
N GLN A 203 21.98 4.57 -3.24
CA GLN A 203 21.00 5.65 -3.25
C GLN A 203 20.61 6.05 -4.68
N THR A 204 21.60 6.18 -5.56
CA THR A 204 21.40 6.53 -6.97
C THR A 204 20.66 5.41 -7.71
N ALA A 205 21.06 4.15 -7.50
CA ALA A 205 20.42 2.99 -8.10
C ALA A 205 18.95 2.86 -7.66
N CYS A 206 18.66 3.03 -6.37
CA CYS A 206 17.29 3.02 -5.84
C CYS A 206 16.47 4.18 -6.39
N LYS A 207 17.06 5.39 -6.54
CA LYS A 207 16.35 6.55 -7.11
C LYS A 207 15.98 6.29 -8.58
N ASN A 208 16.86 5.66 -9.34
CA ASN A 208 16.59 5.28 -10.73
C ASN A 208 15.53 4.19 -10.82
N ALA A 209 15.56 3.20 -9.92
CA ALA A 209 14.54 2.16 -9.84
C ALA A 209 13.18 2.74 -9.47
N TYR A 210 13.13 3.65 -8.48
CA TYR A 210 11.94 4.37 -8.05
C TYR A 210 11.25 5.12 -9.20
N LYS A 211 12.02 5.75 -10.09
CA LYS A 211 11.49 6.44 -11.28
C LYS A 211 10.88 5.50 -12.33
N LYS A 212 11.27 4.21 -12.33
CA LYS A 212 10.82 3.20 -13.29
C LYS A 212 9.81 2.21 -12.70
N LYS A 213 9.23 2.56 -11.54
CA LYS A 213 8.22 1.74 -10.87
C LYS A 213 6.97 1.65 -11.74
N LYS A 214 6.30 0.49 -11.75
CA LYS A 214 5.02 0.31 -12.41
C LYS A 214 3.92 0.22 -11.36
N TYR A 215 2.81 0.92 -11.57
CA TYR A 215 1.64 0.77 -10.72
C TYR A 215 0.81 -0.44 -11.16
N MET A 216 0.35 -1.25 -10.21
CA MET A 216 -0.53 -2.39 -10.42
C MET A 216 -1.60 -2.41 -9.32
N LYS A 217 -2.77 -1.81 -9.59
CA LYS A 217 -3.82 -1.61 -8.56
C LYS A 217 -3.21 -0.89 -7.34
N ASN A 218 -3.32 -1.44 -6.13
CA ASN A 218 -2.75 -0.87 -4.89
C ASN A 218 -1.33 -1.34 -4.59
N SER A 219 -0.65 -1.86 -5.62
CA SER A 219 0.70 -2.37 -5.50
C SER A 219 1.62 -1.61 -6.44
N VAL A 220 2.87 -1.45 -6.01
CA VAL A 220 3.97 -1.00 -6.85
C VAL A 220 4.79 -2.20 -7.26
N LEU A 221 5.03 -2.35 -8.56
CA LEU A 221 5.86 -3.40 -9.14
C LEU A 221 7.22 -2.83 -9.54
N TYR A 222 8.27 -3.50 -9.08
CA TYR A 222 9.62 -3.36 -9.61
C TYR A 222 9.98 -4.62 -10.40
N THR A 223 10.12 -4.45 -11.72
CA THR A 223 10.42 -5.55 -12.64
C THR A 223 11.86 -6.02 -12.49
N ASP A 224 12.13 -7.24 -12.94
CA ASP A 224 13.48 -7.82 -12.90
C ASP A 224 14.52 -6.91 -13.60
N SER A 225 14.16 -6.40 -14.79
CA SER A 225 15.00 -5.48 -15.56
C SER A 225 15.37 -4.19 -14.82
N VAL A 226 14.54 -3.74 -13.88
CA VAL A 226 14.80 -2.57 -13.04
C VAL A 226 15.67 -2.95 -11.85
N LEU A 227 15.28 -4.00 -11.12
CA LEU A 227 15.95 -4.44 -9.89
C LEU A 227 17.35 -5.01 -10.13
N MET A 228 17.62 -5.61 -11.30
CA MET A 228 18.95 -6.09 -11.69
C MET A 228 20.03 -5.00 -11.66
N ASN A 229 19.64 -3.73 -11.80
CA ASN A 229 20.55 -2.59 -11.71
C ASN A 229 20.79 -2.09 -10.27
N VAL A 230 20.11 -2.67 -9.28
CA VAL A 230 20.28 -2.33 -7.86
C VAL A 230 21.18 -3.37 -7.21
N PRO A 231 22.32 -2.97 -6.60
CA PRO A 231 23.18 -3.91 -5.89
C PRO A 231 22.45 -4.64 -4.74
N ALA A 232 22.68 -5.94 -4.61
CA ALA A 232 22.03 -6.78 -3.59
C ALA A 232 22.78 -6.72 -2.24
N VAL A 233 22.46 -5.73 -1.42
CA VAL A 233 23.17 -5.40 -0.16
C VAL A 233 22.19 -5.32 1.01
N SER A 234 22.59 -5.80 2.19
CA SER A 234 21.77 -5.69 3.41
C SER A 234 21.91 -4.31 4.04
N ILE A 235 20.87 -3.84 4.73
CA ILE A 235 20.84 -2.49 5.32
C ILE A 235 21.90 -2.32 6.40
N GLU A 236 22.23 -3.41 7.08
CA GLU A 236 23.29 -3.51 8.07
C GLU A 236 24.62 -3.06 7.47
N LYS A 237 25.00 -3.65 6.32
CA LYS A 237 26.25 -3.34 5.61
C LYS A 237 26.24 -1.97 4.95
N SER A 238 25.12 -1.57 4.35
CA SER A 238 25.05 -0.32 3.58
C SER A 238 24.99 0.93 4.46
N VAL A 239 24.49 0.79 5.70
CA VAL A 239 24.28 1.93 6.61
C VAL A 239 24.76 1.64 8.05
N PHE A 240 24.25 0.60 8.72
CA PHE A 240 24.45 0.45 10.18
C PHE A 240 25.89 0.14 10.61
N GLU A 241 26.69 -0.53 9.78
CA GLU A 241 28.12 -0.76 10.05
C GLU A 241 28.96 0.53 10.09
N ASN A 242 28.48 1.61 9.48
CA ASN A 242 29.26 2.84 9.28
C ASN A 242 28.64 4.08 9.96
N THR A 243 27.35 4.03 10.28
CA THR A 243 26.64 5.16 10.90
C THR A 243 27.11 5.44 12.32
N THR A 244 27.21 6.71 12.67
CA THR A 244 27.42 7.18 14.05
C THR A 244 26.12 7.59 14.74
N ARG A 245 24.96 7.32 14.11
CA ARG A 245 23.62 7.68 14.59
C ARG A 245 22.82 6.44 15.01
N ALA A 246 23.46 5.28 15.09
CA ALA A 246 22.79 4.06 15.52
C ALA A 246 22.56 4.08 17.03
N LYS A 247 21.32 3.75 17.42
CA LYS A 247 20.92 3.50 18.80
C LYS A 247 20.34 2.10 18.93
N VAL A 248 20.42 1.52 20.11
CA VAL A 248 19.82 0.23 20.44
C VAL A 248 18.88 0.38 21.63
N VAL A 249 17.71 -0.24 21.54
CA VAL A 249 16.86 -0.49 22.70
C VAL A 249 17.10 -1.93 23.15
N HIS A 250 17.65 -2.09 24.35
CA HIS A 250 17.85 -3.41 24.96
C HIS A 250 16.49 -3.99 25.38
N CYS A 251 16.18 -5.16 24.83
CA CYS A 251 14.86 -5.79 24.95
C CYS A 251 14.91 -7.04 25.82
N SER A 252 13.89 -7.23 26.64
CA SER A 252 13.73 -8.39 27.54
C SER A 252 12.55 -9.30 27.18
N PHE A 253 11.83 -9.00 26.10
CA PHE A 253 10.76 -9.86 25.61
C PHE A 253 11.34 -11.11 24.93
N ARG A 254 10.57 -12.20 24.90
CA ARG A 254 10.99 -13.43 24.22
C ARG A 254 11.04 -13.19 22.72
N TRP A 255 12.21 -13.41 22.13
CA TRP A 255 12.46 -13.27 20.70
C TRP A 255 13.12 -14.54 20.16
N LYS A 256 12.71 -14.95 18.95
CA LYS A 256 13.31 -16.10 18.27
C LYS A 256 13.21 -15.93 16.76
N ASP A 257 14.35 -16.03 16.08
CA ASP A 257 14.41 -16.07 14.61
C ASP A 257 14.14 -17.49 14.10
N ILE A 258 13.31 -17.62 13.07
CA ILE A 258 12.93 -18.91 12.49
C ILE A 258 13.67 -19.10 11.15
N GLY A 259 14.82 -19.76 11.22
CA GLY A 259 15.72 -20.00 10.10
C GLY A 259 15.75 -21.44 9.60
N SER A 260 15.53 -22.42 10.48
CA SER A 260 15.63 -23.86 10.23
C SER A 260 14.51 -24.65 10.91
N LEU A 261 14.41 -25.96 10.67
CA LEU A 261 13.39 -26.79 11.31
C LEU A 261 13.58 -26.88 12.83
N GLU A 262 14.82 -26.85 13.33
CA GLU A 262 15.13 -26.89 14.76
C GLU A 262 14.67 -25.64 15.50
N ASP A 263 14.53 -24.52 14.78
CA ASP A 263 13.97 -23.30 15.33
C ASP A 263 12.45 -23.43 15.54
N LEU A 264 11.78 -24.49 15.08
CA LEU A 264 10.36 -24.73 15.31
C LEU A 264 10.14 -25.89 16.27
N LYS A 265 9.51 -25.62 17.42
CA LYS A 265 9.02 -26.70 18.28
C LYS A 265 7.66 -27.19 17.82
N ALA A 266 7.36 -28.47 18.04
CA ALA A 266 6.01 -29.00 17.79
C ALA A 266 4.91 -28.24 18.56
N THR A 267 5.26 -27.64 19.71
CA THR A 267 4.37 -26.79 20.51
C THR A 267 4.16 -25.39 19.95
N GLU A 268 4.97 -24.95 18.99
CA GLU A 268 4.88 -23.61 18.39
C GLU A 268 4.03 -23.64 17.10
N LEU A 269 3.91 -24.81 16.47
CA LEU A 269 3.10 -25.05 15.28
C LEU A 269 1.69 -25.53 15.63
N GLN A 270 0.70 -25.12 14.82
CA GLN A 270 -0.62 -25.71 14.89
C GLN A 270 -0.52 -27.21 14.56
N ALA A 271 -0.78 -28.07 15.54
CA ALA A 271 -0.88 -29.51 15.28
C ALA A 271 -2.15 -29.79 14.47
N ALA A 272 -2.04 -30.66 13.46
CA ALA A 272 -3.21 -31.14 12.75
C ALA A 272 -4.10 -32.01 13.66
N ASP A 273 -3.48 -32.75 14.58
CA ASP A 273 -4.08 -33.49 15.70
C ASP A 273 -2.95 -33.91 16.67
N SER A 274 -2.89 -33.35 17.88
CA SER A 274 -1.81 -33.64 18.85
C SER A 274 -1.81 -35.09 19.35
N GLY A 275 -2.88 -35.85 19.14
CA GLY A 275 -2.97 -37.28 19.49
C GLY A 275 -2.28 -38.23 18.50
N ARG A 276 -1.74 -37.73 17.38
CA ARG A 276 -1.20 -38.55 16.28
C ARG A 276 0.32 -38.50 16.15
N GLN A 277 1.00 -38.24 17.24
CA GLN A 277 2.46 -38.26 17.34
C GLN A 277 2.86 -38.97 18.63
N ILE A 278 3.60 -40.07 18.51
CA ILE A 278 3.96 -40.94 19.63
C ILE A 278 5.48 -41.06 19.66
N LEU A 279 6.07 -40.64 20.78
CA LEU A 279 7.47 -40.88 21.11
C LEU A 279 7.52 -41.96 22.19
N TYR A 280 8.18 -43.09 21.92
CA TYR A 280 8.33 -44.19 22.86
C TYR A 280 9.82 -44.51 23.03
N GLN A 281 10.34 -44.40 24.25
CA GLN A 281 11.76 -44.64 24.54
C GLN A 281 12.72 -43.82 23.64
N CYS A 282 12.34 -42.59 23.31
CA CYS A 282 13.14 -41.67 22.50
C CYS A 282 13.84 -40.62 23.37
N GLU A 283 15.03 -40.20 22.96
CA GLU A 283 15.81 -39.13 23.60
C GLU A 283 16.08 -38.02 22.57
N GLU A 284 15.93 -36.75 22.96
CA GLU A 284 16.16 -35.57 22.10
C GLU A 284 15.54 -35.64 20.69
N THR A 285 14.49 -36.45 20.54
CA THR A 285 13.81 -36.69 19.27
C THR A 285 12.55 -35.86 19.20
N GLU A 286 12.31 -35.22 18.06
CA GLU A 286 11.19 -34.32 17.84
C GLU A 286 10.36 -34.75 16.63
N ILE A 287 9.04 -34.77 16.80
CA ILE A 287 8.08 -35.05 15.73
C ILE A 287 7.23 -33.81 15.51
N ILE A 288 7.21 -33.33 14.26
CA ILE A 288 6.29 -32.32 13.78
C ILE A 288 5.32 -33.01 12.80
N ASN A 289 4.13 -33.38 13.27
CA ASN A 289 3.10 -33.98 12.43
C ASN A 289 2.04 -32.94 12.00
N GLN A 290 2.10 -32.52 10.74
CA GLN A 290 1.15 -31.60 10.09
C GLN A 290 0.08 -32.33 9.27
N CYS A 291 -0.02 -33.66 9.37
CA CYS A 291 -1.02 -34.45 8.65
C CYS A 291 -2.12 -34.94 9.58
N SER A 292 -3.36 -34.51 9.34
CA SER A 292 -4.55 -34.97 10.08
C SER A 292 -5.02 -36.37 9.68
N ARG A 293 -4.34 -37.05 8.75
CA ARG A 293 -4.72 -38.38 8.24
C ARG A 293 -3.70 -39.48 8.54
N SER A 294 -2.53 -39.14 9.08
CA SER A 294 -1.50 -40.11 9.45
C SER A 294 -1.00 -39.91 10.87
N THR A 295 -0.53 -41.00 11.48
CA THR A 295 0.10 -41.01 12.80
C THR A 295 1.57 -41.32 12.64
N VAL A 296 2.43 -40.56 13.32
CA VAL A 296 3.88 -40.80 13.36
C VAL A 296 4.24 -41.43 14.70
N VAL A 297 4.93 -42.57 14.66
CA VAL A 297 5.40 -43.28 15.86
C VAL A 297 6.91 -43.43 15.76
N ALA A 298 7.64 -42.81 16.68
CA ALA A 298 9.08 -42.98 16.85
C ALA A 298 9.35 -43.84 18.09
N ASN A 299 10.22 -44.84 17.93
CA ASN A 299 10.57 -45.78 18.98
C ASN A 299 12.10 -45.93 19.06
N GLY A 300 12.71 -45.70 20.22
CA GLY A 300 14.13 -45.95 20.45
C GLY A 300 15.09 -45.02 19.70
N LEU A 301 14.59 -43.88 19.19
CA LEU A 301 15.40 -42.91 18.44
C LEU A 301 16.09 -41.90 19.37
N GLN A 302 17.29 -41.48 18.99
CA GLN A 302 18.07 -40.47 19.71
C GLN A 302 18.50 -39.33 18.78
N GLY A 303 18.16 -38.09 19.15
CA GLY A 303 18.57 -36.89 18.40
C GLY A 303 18.04 -36.82 16.98
N ILE A 304 16.83 -37.36 16.72
CA ILE A 304 16.21 -37.38 15.38
C ILE A 304 15.09 -36.34 15.30
N MET A 305 14.99 -35.66 14.16
CA MET A 305 13.87 -34.81 13.80
C MET A 305 13.06 -35.48 12.69
N VAL A 306 11.75 -35.60 12.91
CA VAL A 306 10.78 -36.11 11.95
C VAL A 306 9.75 -35.03 11.65
N VAL A 307 9.63 -34.64 10.39
CA VAL A 307 8.64 -33.65 9.94
C VAL A 307 7.77 -34.27 8.87
N ASN A 308 6.48 -34.43 9.17
CA ASN A 308 5.50 -35.10 8.32
C ASN A 308 4.45 -34.11 7.83
N THR A 309 4.37 -33.88 6.53
CA THR A 309 3.31 -33.10 5.86
C THR A 309 2.41 -34.01 5.02
N PRO A 310 1.26 -33.54 4.49
CA PRO A 310 0.35 -34.38 3.70
C PRO A 310 0.96 -35.03 2.45
N ASP A 311 2.09 -34.54 1.97
CA ASP A 311 2.73 -34.91 0.71
C ASP A 311 4.19 -35.34 0.83
N ALA A 312 4.88 -34.99 1.92
CA ALA A 312 6.30 -35.26 2.09
C ALA A 312 6.68 -35.52 3.56
N VAL A 313 7.74 -36.28 3.75
CA VAL A 313 8.31 -36.58 5.08
C VAL A 313 9.80 -36.31 5.05
N TYR A 314 10.29 -35.59 6.06
CA TYR A 314 11.70 -35.44 6.36
C TYR A 314 12.04 -36.21 7.64
N VAL A 315 13.14 -36.95 7.59
CA VAL A 315 13.74 -37.63 8.75
C VAL A 315 15.22 -37.34 8.71
N GLY A 316 15.74 -36.68 9.75
CA GLY A 316 17.15 -36.32 9.83
C GLY A 316 17.63 -36.20 11.28
N ARG A 317 18.94 -36.03 11.46
CA ARG A 317 19.48 -35.72 12.79
C ARG A 317 19.10 -34.28 13.16
N LYS A 318 18.71 -34.05 14.41
CA LYS A 318 18.41 -32.72 14.94
C LYS A 318 19.69 -31.86 14.89
N GLY A 319 19.58 -30.67 14.30
CA GLY A 319 20.70 -29.72 14.11
C GLY A 319 21.33 -29.77 12.71
N GLU A 320 20.88 -30.67 11.84
CA GLU A 320 21.46 -30.89 10.50
C GLU A 320 20.52 -30.43 9.38
N SER A 321 19.39 -29.75 9.68
CA SER A 321 18.45 -29.32 8.64
C SER A 321 19.01 -28.27 7.68
N ASP A 322 20.13 -27.61 8.02
CA ASP A 322 20.86 -26.71 7.12
C ASP A 322 21.33 -27.42 5.83
N ALA A 323 21.58 -28.74 5.89
CA ALA A 323 21.95 -29.54 4.73
C ALA A 323 20.82 -29.70 3.70
N LEU A 324 19.56 -29.44 4.07
CA LEU A 324 18.39 -29.57 3.17
C LEU A 324 18.57 -28.79 1.86
N LYS A 325 19.22 -27.63 1.92
CA LYS A 325 19.47 -26.83 0.73
C LYS A 325 20.34 -27.56 -0.29
N ALA A 326 21.41 -28.22 0.17
CA ALA A 326 22.28 -29.02 -0.69
C ALA A 326 21.55 -30.28 -1.17
N ILE A 327 20.82 -30.97 -0.27
CA ILE A 327 20.04 -32.17 -0.61
C ILE A 327 19.03 -31.87 -1.73
N ILE A 328 18.26 -30.78 -1.62
CA ILE A 328 17.29 -30.36 -2.65
C ILE A 328 17.99 -30.08 -3.99
N GLN A 329 19.16 -29.45 -3.96
CA GLN A 329 19.92 -29.10 -5.17
C GLN A 329 20.49 -30.35 -5.87
N GLU A 330 20.94 -31.34 -5.11
CA GLU A 330 21.52 -32.59 -5.64
C GLU A 330 20.45 -33.59 -6.11
N ASN A 331 19.17 -33.37 -5.76
CA ASN A 331 18.07 -34.28 -6.03
C ASN A 331 16.93 -33.61 -6.82
N PRO A 332 17.14 -33.29 -8.12
CA PRO A 332 16.16 -32.56 -8.94
C PRO A 332 14.81 -33.26 -9.09
N GLN A 333 14.75 -34.58 -8.91
CA GLN A 333 13.51 -35.36 -8.87
C GLN A 333 12.58 -34.95 -7.72
N MET A 334 13.09 -34.27 -6.69
CA MET A 334 12.27 -33.72 -5.59
C MET A 334 11.57 -32.40 -5.97
N SER A 335 11.89 -31.80 -7.11
CA SER A 335 11.41 -30.47 -7.53
C SER A 335 9.90 -30.30 -7.36
N THR A 336 9.08 -31.26 -7.78
CA THR A 336 7.62 -31.22 -7.62
C THR A 336 7.18 -30.97 -6.17
N PHE A 337 7.86 -31.58 -5.20
CA PHE A 337 7.56 -31.48 -3.76
C PHE A 337 8.28 -30.33 -3.06
N VAL A 338 9.12 -29.58 -3.75
CA VAL A 338 9.83 -28.40 -3.23
C VAL A 338 9.21 -27.12 -3.77
N GLU A 339 8.75 -27.15 -5.02
CA GLU A 339 8.25 -25.98 -5.73
C GLU A 339 6.79 -25.67 -5.38
N SER A 340 5.94 -26.68 -5.46
CA SER A 340 4.48 -26.52 -5.42
C SER A 340 3.91 -26.94 -4.08
N SER A 341 3.17 -26.03 -3.46
CA SER A 341 2.26 -26.35 -2.36
C SER A 341 0.97 -26.95 -2.92
N ARG A 342 0.32 -27.82 -2.14
CA ARG A 342 -1.05 -28.26 -2.44
C ARG A 342 -2.04 -27.11 -2.33
N LEU A 343 -1.74 -26.08 -1.55
CA LEU A 343 -2.56 -24.90 -1.38
C LEU A 343 -2.03 -23.75 -2.25
N VAL A 344 -2.84 -23.30 -3.19
CA VAL A 344 -2.51 -22.22 -4.12
C VAL A 344 -3.45 -21.04 -3.89
N TYR A 345 -2.91 -19.84 -3.80
CA TYR A 345 -3.67 -18.61 -3.63
C TYR A 345 -3.84 -17.87 -4.95
N ARG A 346 -5.02 -17.29 -5.15
CA ARG A 346 -5.44 -16.54 -6.33
C ARG A 346 -6.16 -15.25 -5.91
N ALA A 347 -6.38 -14.35 -6.87
CA ALA A 347 -7.07 -13.07 -6.63
C ALA A 347 -8.51 -13.23 -6.09
N TRP A 348 -9.14 -14.38 -6.37
CA TRP A 348 -10.50 -14.71 -5.94
C TRP A 348 -10.57 -15.51 -4.64
N GLY A 349 -9.44 -16.01 -4.12
CA GLY A 349 -9.39 -16.89 -2.96
C GLY A 349 -8.26 -17.90 -3.04
N SER A 350 -8.56 -19.18 -2.89
CA SER A 350 -7.55 -20.25 -2.96
C SER A 350 -8.14 -21.57 -3.42
N TYR A 351 -7.27 -22.50 -3.84
CA TYR A 351 -7.67 -23.90 -3.98
C TYR A 351 -6.62 -24.81 -3.34
N GLU A 352 -7.10 -25.91 -2.79
CA GLU A 352 -6.29 -27.00 -2.25
C GLU A 352 -6.43 -28.23 -3.15
N LEU A 353 -5.31 -28.78 -3.60
CA LEU A 353 -5.24 -30.03 -4.34
C LEU A 353 -5.40 -31.21 -3.38
N VAL A 354 -6.58 -31.84 -3.40
CA VAL A 354 -6.92 -32.96 -2.53
C VAL A 354 -6.39 -34.28 -3.10
N ALA A 355 -6.50 -34.45 -4.41
CA ALA A 355 -5.95 -35.58 -5.16
C ALA A 355 -5.48 -35.12 -6.54
N ASP A 356 -4.37 -35.69 -7.01
CA ASP A 356 -3.76 -35.39 -8.30
C ASP A 356 -3.24 -36.68 -8.93
N ASP A 357 -3.87 -37.09 -10.02
CA ASP A 357 -3.56 -38.29 -10.79
C ASP A 357 -3.61 -37.94 -12.28
N PRO A 358 -2.88 -38.64 -13.17
CA PRO A 358 -2.96 -38.38 -14.60
C PRO A 358 -4.37 -38.44 -15.19
N SER A 359 -5.29 -39.20 -14.58
CA SER A 359 -6.65 -39.41 -15.07
C SER A 359 -7.73 -38.55 -14.38
N TYR A 360 -7.45 -38.02 -13.20
CA TYR A 360 -8.41 -37.19 -12.45
C TYR A 360 -7.72 -36.23 -11.49
N ARG A 361 -8.40 -35.12 -11.19
CA ARG A 361 -7.94 -34.12 -10.23
C ARG A 361 -9.08 -33.71 -9.31
N VAL A 362 -8.82 -33.59 -8.02
CA VAL A 362 -9.80 -33.12 -7.04
C VAL A 362 -9.27 -31.88 -6.35
N LYS A 363 -10.03 -30.78 -6.44
CA LYS A 363 -9.70 -29.52 -5.79
C LYS A 363 -10.79 -29.15 -4.78
N LYS A 364 -10.36 -28.58 -3.67
CA LYS A 364 -11.22 -27.82 -2.76
C LYS A 364 -10.97 -26.34 -3.02
N ILE A 365 -11.91 -25.69 -3.68
CA ILE A 365 -11.87 -24.28 -4.07
C ILE A 365 -12.57 -23.44 -3.01
N LEU A 366 -11.94 -22.37 -2.58
CA LEU A 366 -12.49 -21.35 -1.68
C LEU A 366 -12.50 -20.01 -2.41
N ILE A 367 -13.70 -19.44 -2.59
CA ILE A 367 -13.91 -18.14 -3.23
C ILE A 367 -14.39 -17.15 -2.16
N HIS A 368 -13.68 -16.04 -1.99
CA HIS A 368 -14.05 -15.00 -1.02
C HIS A 368 -15.35 -14.29 -1.41
N PRO A 369 -16.08 -13.70 -0.44
CA PRO A 369 -17.28 -12.92 -0.71
C PRO A 369 -17.06 -11.85 -1.81
N GLY A 370 -17.95 -11.84 -2.80
CA GLY A 370 -17.90 -10.91 -3.92
C GLY A 370 -16.76 -11.14 -4.92
N LYS A 371 -16.08 -12.29 -4.88
CA LYS A 371 -15.06 -12.68 -5.86
C LYS A 371 -15.62 -13.66 -6.89
N THR A 372 -14.98 -13.67 -8.07
CA THR A 372 -15.38 -14.46 -9.23
C THR A 372 -14.17 -15.18 -9.82
N ILE A 373 -14.36 -16.44 -10.20
CA ILE A 373 -13.50 -17.13 -11.15
C ILE A 373 -14.06 -16.85 -12.53
N TYR A 374 -13.27 -16.14 -13.36
CA TYR A 374 -13.66 -15.64 -14.67
C TYR A 374 -14.10 -16.73 -15.65
N ALA A 375 -14.82 -16.31 -16.69
CA ALA A 375 -15.31 -17.21 -17.72
C ALA A 375 -14.15 -17.94 -18.42
N HIS A 376 -14.21 -19.27 -18.41
CA HIS A 376 -13.25 -20.13 -19.09
C HIS A 376 -13.95 -21.41 -19.55
N SER A 377 -13.24 -22.19 -20.35
CA SER A 377 -13.62 -23.56 -20.69
C SER A 377 -12.40 -24.47 -20.67
N HIS A 378 -12.64 -25.78 -20.68
CA HIS A 378 -11.58 -26.77 -20.69
C HIS A 378 -11.60 -27.59 -21.96
N ARG A 379 -10.43 -27.77 -22.58
CA ARG A 379 -10.31 -28.47 -23.85
C ARG A 379 -10.42 -29.97 -23.72
N TYR A 380 -9.93 -30.55 -22.62
CA TYR A 380 -9.71 -32.00 -22.53
C TYR A 380 -10.33 -32.65 -21.28
N ARG A 381 -10.93 -31.86 -20.39
CA ARG A 381 -11.60 -32.35 -19.19
C ARG A 381 -13.05 -31.90 -19.07
N SER A 382 -13.80 -32.66 -18.30
CA SER A 382 -15.10 -32.28 -17.74
C SER A 382 -14.95 -32.12 -16.23
N GLU A 383 -15.86 -31.38 -15.61
CA GLU A 383 -15.81 -31.11 -14.17
C GLU A 383 -17.15 -31.38 -13.51
N HIS A 384 -17.06 -31.88 -12.28
CA HIS A 384 -18.19 -32.04 -11.39
C HIS A 384 -17.95 -31.21 -10.14
N TRP A 385 -18.86 -30.29 -9.84
CA TRP A 385 -18.74 -29.38 -8.72
C TRP A 385 -19.80 -29.70 -7.67
N SER A 386 -19.42 -29.65 -6.40
CA SER A 386 -20.35 -29.71 -5.27
C SER A 386 -20.17 -28.48 -4.39
N VAL A 387 -21.25 -27.72 -4.17
CA VAL A 387 -21.23 -26.56 -3.29
C VAL A 387 -21.29 -27.04 -1.84
N VAL A 388 -20.19 -26.86 -1.11
CA VAL A 388 -20.05 -27.32 0.28
C VAL A 388 -20.55 -26.27 1.28
N THR A 389 -20.26 -24.99 1.03
CA THR A 389 -20.73 -23.87 1.86
C THR A 389 -20.86 -22.59 1.03
N GLY A 390 -21.76 -21.69 1.44
CA GLY A 390 -21.95 -20.39 0.79
C GLY A 390 -22.95 -20.43 -0.37
N THR A 391 -23.04 -19.32 -1.12
CA THR A 391 -24.00 -19.16 -2.21
C THR A 391 -23.25 -18.76 -3.47
N ALA A 392 -23.38 -19.59 -4.51
CA ALA A 392 -22.73 -19.39 -5.80
C ALA A 392 -23.73 -18.87 -6.83
N ARG A 393 -23.28 -17.94 -7.68
CA ARG A 393 -23.89 -17.68 -8.98
C ARG A 393 -22.99 -18.31 -10.03
N ILE A 394 -23.50 -19.27 -10.77
CA ILE A 394 -22.75 -19.97 -11.82
C ILE A 394 -23.41 -19.69 -13.16
N ASP A 395 -22.60 -19.24 -14.12
CA ASP A 395 -22.99 -19.08 -15.51
C ASP A 395 -22.48 -20.30 -16.30
N LEU A 396 -23.36 -21.01 -17.00
CA LEU A 396 -23.03 -22.14 -17.88
C LEU A 396 -23.58 -21.84 -19.27
N ASP A 397 -22.70 -21.70 -20.27
CA ASP A 397 -23.03 -21.35 -21.66
C ASP A 397 -24.03 -20.17 -21.78
N GLY A 398 -23.84 -19.14 -20.95
CA GLY A 398 -24.66 -17.93 -20.92
C GLY A 398 -25.94 -18.03 -20.09
N ILE A 399 -26.24 -19.17 -19.49
CA ILE A 399 -27.37 -19.35 -18.55
C ILE A 399 -26.87 -19.17 -17.12
N SER A 400 -27.37 -18.14 -16.45
CA SER A 400 -27.01 -17.80 -15.07
C SER A 400 -27.99 -18.40 -14.07
N GLN A 401 -27.51 -19.16 -13.10
CA GLN A 401 -28.32 -19.71 -12.00
C GLN A 401 -27.62 -19.53 -10.65
N THR A 402 -28.42 -19.53 -9.57
CA THR A 402 -27.93 -19.50 -8.19
C THR A 402 -27.95 -20.90 -7.60
N TYR A 403 -26.90 -21.25 -6.87
CA TYR A 403 -26.69 -22.54 -6.25
C TYR A 403 -26.34 -22.35 -4.77
N GLU A 404 -26.92 -23.21 -3.94
CA GLU A 404 -26.77 -23.21 -2.49
C GLU A 404 -26.00 -24.45 -2.01
N MET A 405 -25.77 -24.53 -0.70
CA MET A 405 -25.13 -25.67 -0.06
C MET A 405 -25.85 -26.98 -0.39
N GLY A 406 -25.10 -27.96 -0.89
CA GLY A 406 -25.60 -29.28 -1.28
C GLY A 406 -25.90 -29.43 -2.77
N ASP A 407 -25.93 -28.34 -3.53
CA ASP A 407 -26.13 -28.41 -4.98
C ASP A 407 -24.93 -29.00 -5.70
N ALA A 408 -25.21 -29.72 -6.79
CA ALA A 408 -24.23 -30.35 -7.66
C ALA A 408 -24.36 -29.80 -9.09
N ILE A 409 -23.21 -29.51 -9.70
CA ILE A 409 -23.13 -28.89 -11.03
C ILE A 409 -22.23 -29.75 -11.91
N ASN A 410 -22.62 -29.94 -13.16
CA ASN A 410 -21.82 -30.62 -14.17
C ASN A 410 -21.38 -29.60 -15.22
N VAL A 411 -20.06 -29.49 -15.42
CA VAL A 411 -19.45 -28.66 -16.45
C VAL A 411 -18.91 -29.58 -17.53
N GLY A 412 -19.53 -29.55 -18.70
CA GLY A 412 -19.13 -30.37 -19.84
C GLY A 412 -17.79 -29.94 -20.42
N GLN A 413 -17.12 -30.85 -21.15
CA GLN A 413 -15.93 -30.51 -21.93
C GLN A 413 -16.26 -29.41 -22.95
N GLY A 414 -15.43 -28.36 -23.01
CA GLY A 414 -15.62 -27.20 -23.87
C GLY A 414 -16.71 -26.22 -23.45
N MET A 415 -17.48 -26.52 -22.39
CA MET A 415 -18.53 -25.65 -21.86
C MET A 415 -17.91 -24.39 -21.25
N VAL A 416 -18.40 -23.22 -21.64
CA VAL A 416 -17.97 -21.95 -21.04
C VAL A 416 -18.67 -21.77 -19.71
N HIS A 417 -17.90 -21.57 -18.65
CA HIS A 417 -18.43 -21.46 -17.30
C HIS A 417 -17.73 -20.39 -16.46
N GLN A 418 -18.48 -19.81 -15.53
CA GLN A 418 -18.02 -18.79 -14.58
C GLN A 418 -18.66 -19.06 -13.22
N VAL A 419 -17.93 -18.81 -12.13
CA VAL A 419 -18.49 -18.93 -10.77
C VAL A 419 -18.18 -17.71 -9.91
N SER A 420 -19.21 -17.17 -9.28
CA SER A 420 -19.13 -15.99 -8.42
C SER A 420 -19.69 -16.28 -7.04
N ASN A 421 -18.99 -15.83 -5.99
CA ASN A 421 -19.53 -15.86 -4.64
C ASN A 421 -20.41 -14.62 -4.42
N ILE A 422 -21.73 -14.80 -4.46
CA ILE A 422 -22.71 -13.73 -4.22
C ILE A 422 -23.13 -13.64 -2.74
N GLY A 423 -22.62 -14.54 -1.90
CA GLY A 423 -22.90 -14.57 -0.47
C GLY A 423 -21.98 -13.67 0.36
N MET A 424 -22.32 -13.53 1.63
CA MET A 424 -21.53 -12.79 2.63
C MET A 424 -20.46 -13.63 3.34
N THR A 425 -20.43 -14.94 3.09
CA THR A 425 -19.45 -15.89 3.66
C THR A 425 -18.62 -16.54 2.55
N PRO A 426 -17.42 -17.07 2.85
CA PRO A 426 -16.64 -17.81 1.85
C PRO A 426 -17.43 -18.95 1.21
N LEU A 427 -17.39 -19.02 -0.13
CA LEU A 427 -17.96 -20.08 -0.94
C LEU A 427 -16.93 -21.20 -1.07
N VAL A 428 -17.31 -22.42 -0.73
CA VAL A 428 -16.44 -23.60 -0.86
C VAL A 428 -17.05 -24.56 -1.87
N ILE A 429 -16.28 -24.89 -2.91
CA ILE A 429 -16.65 -25.85 -3.95
C ILE A 429 -15.64 -27.00 -3.93
N VAL A 430 -16.13 -28.24 -3.99
CA VAL A 430 -15.29 -29.38 -4.33
C VAL A 430 -15.45 -29.66 -5.81
N GLU A 431 -14.36 -29.50 -6.55
CA GLU A 431 -14.27 -29.75 -7.99
C GLU A 431 -13.59 -31.10 -8.22
N VAL A 432 -14.21 -31.94 -9.05
CA VAL A 432 -13.64 -33.19 -9.55
C VAL A 432 -13.52 -33.07 -11.07
N SER A 433 -12.29 -33.00 -11.57
CA SER A 433 -11.98 -32.94 -13.00
C SER A 433 -11.58 -34.33 -13.52
N VAL A 434 -12.11 -34.73 -14.67
CA VAL A 434 -11.80 -36.02 -15.34
C VAL A 434 -11.63 -35.79 -16.84
N GLY A 435 -10.59 -36.37 -17.44
CA GLY A 435 -10.30 -36.16 -18.87
C GLY A 435 -8.97 -36.75 -19.33
N GLU A 436 -8.64 -36.52 -20.61
CA GLU A 436 -7.34 -36.91 -21.19
C GLU A 436 -6.18 -36.05 -20.65
N ASN A 437 -6.50 -34.81 -20.27
CA ASN A 437 -5.59 -33.90 -19.59
C ASN A 437 -6.39 -33.11 -18.56
N VAL A 438 -6.02 -33.25 -17.28
CA VAL A 438 -6.67 -32.60 -16.13
C VAL A 438 -5.79 -31.51 -15.51
N THR A 439 -4.70 -31.13 -16.18
CA THR A 439 -3.85 -30.03 -15.73
C THR A 439 -4.40 -28.68 -16.17
N GLU A 440 -3.81 -27.58 -15.68
CA GLU A 440 -4.32 -26.22 -15.94
C GLU A 440 -3.94 -25.69 -17.32
N ASP A 441 -3.09 -26.39 -18.06
CA ASP A 441 -2.68 -26.03 -19.42
C ASP A 441 -3.79 -26.24 -20.47
N ASP A 442 -4.87 -26.95 -20.11
CA ASP A 442 -6.03 -27.18 -20.97
C ASP A 442 -7.09 -26.06 -20.91
N MET A 443 -6.90 -25.10 -20.00
CA MET A 443 -7.82 -23.99 -19.77
C MET A 443 -7.77 -22.99 -20.92
N ILE A 444 -8.93 -22.72 -21.50
CA ILE A 444 -9.14 -21.70 -22.54
C ILE A 444 -9.84 -20.52 -21.86
N SER A 445 -9.10 -19.43 -21.65
CA SER A 445 -9.67 -18.19 -21.13
C SER A 445 -10.61 -17.57 -22.16
N VAL A 446 -11.79 -17.16 -21.71
CA VAL A 446 -12.73 -16.36 -22.50
C VAL A 446 -12.66 -14.93 -21.99
N GLU A 447 -12.75 -13.95 -22.88
CA GLU A 447 -12.85 -12.54 -22.45
C GLU A 447 -14.06 -12.38 -21.51
N SER A 448 -13.78 -12.00 -20.28
CA SER A 448 -14.77 -11.61 -19.30
C SER A 448 -14.23 -10.45 -18.47
N ARG A 449 -15.13 -9.62 -17.96
CA ARG A 449 -14.79 -8.48 -17.10
C ARG A 449 -15.06 -8.82 -15.63
N ASP A 450 -14.37 -8.14 -14.73
CA ASP A 450 -14.67 -8.14 -13.30
C ASP A 450 -16.15 -7.80 -13.09
N LEU A 451 -16.85 -8.62 -12.30
CA LEU A 451 -18.17 -8.28 -11.79
C LEU A 451 -17.98 -7.24 -10.69
N ASN A 452 -18.62 -6.08 -10.84
CA ASN A 452 -18.66 -5.06 -9.80
C ASN A 452 -19.77 -5.38 -8.78
N GLU A 453 -19.87 -4.58 -7.73
CA GLU A 453 -20.91 -4.77 -6.71
C GLU A 453 -22.34 -4.66 -7.28
N ILE A 454 -22.56 -3.87 -8.33
CA ILE A 454 -23.87 -3.76 -9.00
C ILE A 454 -24.23 -5.07 -9.72
N ASP A 455 -23.31 -5.65 -10.48
CA ASP A 455 -23.49 -6.92 -11.20
C ASP A 455 -23.84 -8.08 -10.25
N LEU A 456 -23.29 -8.01 -9.03
CA LEU A 456 -23.50 -8.96 -7.95
C LEU A 456 -24.78 -8.67 -7.13
N GLY A 457 -25.51 -7.59 -7.44
CA GLY A 457 -26.78 -7.23 -6.81
C GLY A 457 -26.66 -6.45 -5.49
N TYR A 458 -25.48 -5.94 -5.14
CA TYR A 458 -25.32 -5.10 -3.96
C TYR A 458 -25.86 -3.68 -4.19
N ARG A 459 -26.47 -3.11 -3.16
CA ARG A 459 -26.92 -1.72 -3.16
C ARG A 459 -25.74 -0.79 -2.86
N LEU A 460 -25.42 0.09 -3.80
CA LEU A 460 -24.42 1.15 -3.62
C LEU A 460 -24.84 2.17 -2.57
N GLU A 461 -23.88 2.58 -1.75
CA GLU A 461 -24.03 3.70 -0.83
C GLU A 461 -24.15 5.01 -1.63
N PRO A 462 -25.13 5.88 -1.31
CA PRO A 462 -25.36 7.11 -2.07
C PRO A 462 -24.24 8.16 -1.87
N TYR A 463 -23.47 8.02 -0.78
CA TYR A 463 -22.32 8.85 -0.44
C TYR A 463 -21.38 8.08 0.48
N VAL A 464 -20.09 8.38 0.39
CA VAL A 464 -19.07 7.95 1.36
C VAL A 464 -18.22 9.14 1.80
N LYS A 465 -17.88 9.20 3.10
CA LYS A 465 -16.90 10.15 3.64
C LYS A 465 -15.49 9.68 3.31
N LEU A 466 -14.59 10.61 3.04
CA LEU A 466 -13.18 10.31 2.81
C LEU A 466 -12.30 10.87 3.93
N GLN A 467 -11.28 10.09 4.28
CA GLN A 467 -10.14 10.50 5.08
C GLN A 467 -9.02 10.90 4.11
N PRO A 468 -8.45 12.12 4.22
CA PRO A 468 -7.43 12.60 3.28
C PRO A 468 -6.06 11.98 3.51
N ALA A 469 -5.20 12.05 2.50
CA ALA A 469 -3.75 11.84 2.65
C ALA A 469 -3.04 13.17 2.95
N PHE A 470 -2.15 13.18 3.94
CA PHE A 470 -1.45 14.40 4.38
C PHE A 470 -0.02 14.49 3.87
N LYS A 471 0.44 15.72 3.58
CA LYS A 471 1.84 16.05 3.23
C LYS A 471 2.36 17.16 4.15
N ASP A 472 3.62 17.08 4.54
CA ASP A 472 4.29 17.96 5.52
C ASP A 472 5.43 18.79 4.89
N TYR A 473 5.27 19.20 3.63
CA TYR A 473 6.30 19.93 2.91
C TYR A 473 6.83 21.16 3.68
N LEU A 474 8.08 21.53 3.38
CA LEU A 474 8.85 22.58 4.10
C LEU A 474 8.14 23.93 4.26
N TRP A 475 7.17 24.22 3.39
CA TRP A 475 6.42 25.47 3.36
C TRP A 475 5.11 25.43 4.13
N GLY A 476 4.73 24.27 4.66
CA GLY A 476 3.43 24.03 5.29
C GLY A 476 3.24 24.74 6.62
N GLY A 477 1.98 25.05 6.93
CA GLY A 477 1.56 25.63 8.20
C GLY A 477 0.85 24.66 9.13
N ARG A 478 0.05 25.24 10.05
CA ARG A 478 -0.75 24.53 11.05
C ARG A 478 -2.25 24.80 10.92
N ARG A 479 -2.68 25.63 9.96
CA ARG A 479 -4.07 26.05 9.78
C ARG A 479 -4.98 24.88 9.46
N LEU A 480 -4.50 23.86 8.73
CA LEU A 480 -5.29 22.64 8.49
C LEU A 480 -5.59 21.88 9.79
N LYS A 481 -4.67 21.87 10.77
CA LYS A 481 -4.92 21.27 12.09
C LYS A 481 -5.84 22.14 12.94
N GLU A 482 -5.59 23.45 12.94
CA GLU A 482 -6.21 24.41 13.85
C GLU A 482 -7.64 24.81 13.41
N ILE A 483 -7.85 24.99 12.11
CA ILE A 483 -9.15 25.41 11.53
C ILE A 483 -10.00 24.19 11.20
N TYR A 484 -9.42 23.18 10.54
CA TYR A 484 -10.16 22.01 10.02
C TYR A 484 -10.04 20.76 10.88
N GLY A 485 -9.34 20.85 12.03
CA GLY A 485 -9.23 19.72 12.95
C GLY A 485 -8.53 18.50 12.36
N LYS A 486 -7.71 18.66 11.31
CA LYS A 486 -7.02 17.53 10.65
C LYS A 486 -6.04 16.88 11.63
N ARG A 487 -6.24 15.58 11.90
CA ARG A 487 -5.46 14.80 12.87
C ARG A 487 -4.45 13.91 12.16
N CYS A 488 -3.17 14.18 12.38
CA CYS A 488 -2.05 13.31 12.03
C CYS A 488 -0.84 13.61 12.95
N GLU A 489 0.18 12.77 12.85
CA GLU A 489 1.42 12.86 13.64
C GLU A 489 2.33 14.03 13.22
N TYR A 490 2.13 14.62 12.05
CA TYR A 490 2.97 15.73 11.57
C TYR A 490 2.72 17.01 12.36
N ASP A 491 3.78 17.76 12.67
CA ASP A 491 3.63 19.08 13.30
C ASP A 491 3.00 20.11 12.36
N THR A 492 3.36 20.06 11.09
CA THR A 492 2.84 20.89 10.00
C THR A 492 2.12 20.03 8.97
N ILE A 493 1.04 20.57 8.39
CA ILE A 493 0.34 19.94 7.26
C ILE A 493 0.32 20.97 6.13
N ALA A 494 1.14 20.73 5.12
CA ALA A 494 1.25 21.56 3.93
C ALA A 494 0.09 21.30 2.95
N GLU A 495 -0.22 20.02 2.72
CA GLU A 495 -1.32 19.60 1.86
C GLU A 495 -2.17 18.51 2.54
N SER A 496 -3.47 18.57 2.31
CA SER A 496 -4.44 17.55 2.65
C SER A 496 -5.19 17.16 1.38
N TRP A 497 -4.99 15.93 0.90
CA TRP A 497 -5.57 15.43 -0.35
C TRP A 497 -6.96 14.84 -0.04
N GLU A 498 -7.98 15.69 -0.19
CA GLU A 498 -9.38 15.45 0.23
C GLU A 498 -10.10 14.42 -0.63
N LEU A 499 -9.74 14.34 -1.91
CA LEU A 499 -10.24 13.35 -2.87
C LEU A 499 -9.07 12.95 -3.77
N SER A 500 -8.53 11.75 -3.53
CA SER A 500 -7.41 11.25 -4.30
C SER A 500 -7.49 9.74 -4.49
N ALA A 501 -7.45 9.32 -5.74
CA ALA A 501 -7.09 7.95 -6.14
C ALA A 501 -5.65 7.86 -6.66
N HIS A 502 -4.86 8.94 -6.52
CA HIS A 502 -3.49 9.00 -7.01
C HIS A 502 -2.55 8.23 -6.09
N ALA A 503 -1.69 7.40 -6.67
CA ALA A 503 -0.85 6.45 -5.93
C ALA A 503 0.12 7.11 -4.94
N GLU A 504 0.59 8.34 -5.23
CA GLU A 504 1.46 9.08 -4.30
C GLU A 504 0.75 9.57 -3.03
N GLY A 505 -0.58 9.49 -2.94
CA GLY A 505 -1.33 9.89 -1.75
C GLY A 505 -2.82 9.61 -1.89
N GLN A 506 -3.25 8.36 -1.68
CA GLN A 506 -4.67 8.01 -1.80
C GLN A 506 -5.47 8.40 -0.56
N SER A 507 -6.68 8.91 -0.77
CA SER A 507 -7.68 9.03 0.30
C SER A 507 -8.15 7.65 0.73
N THR A 508 -8.71 7.54 1.94
CA THR A 508 -9.28 6.30 2.48
C THR A 508 -10.77 6.50 2.75
N VAL A 509 -11.60 5.52 2.45
CA VAL A 509 -13.04 5.57 2.78
C VAL A 509 -13.22 5.55 4.29
N ALA A 510 -13.94 6.54 4.84
CA ALA A 510 -14.07 6.78 6.28
C ALA A 510 -15.43 6.37 6.86
N SER A 511 -16.39 5.98 6.01
CA SER A 511 -17.74 5.61 6.40
C SER A 511 -18.24 4.38 5.65
N GLY A 512 -19.38 3.85 6.06
CA GLY A 512 -20.07 2.83 5.31
C GLY A 512 -19.41 1.46 5.34
N ARG A 513 -19.87 0.57 4.44
CA ARG A 513 -19.41 -0.83 4.36
C ARG A 513 -17.93 -0.97 3.97
N HIS A 514 -17.37 0.04 3.31
CA HIS A 514 -15.99 0.04 2.81
C HIS A 514 -15.03 0.86 3.68
N LYS A 515 -15.42 1.23 4.91
CA LYS A 515 -14.55 1.97 5.83
C LYS A 515 -13.17 1.32 6.00
N GLY A 516 -12.11 2.11 5.87
CA GLY A 516 -10.69 1.71 5.95
C GLY A 516 -10.07 1.32 4.61
N MET A 517 -10.86 1.23 3.54
CA MET A 517 -10.42 0.89 2.19
C MET A 517 -9.80 2.09 1.48
N LEU A 518 -8.74 1.86 0.69
CA LEU A 518 -8.19 2.91 -0.18
C LEU A 518 -9.23 3.34 -1.21
N PHE A 519 -9.26 4.64 -1.55
CA PHE A 519 -10.28 5.17 -2.45
C PHE A 519 -10.19 4.55 -3.86
N GLY A 520 -8.99 4.26 -4.36
CA GLY A 520 -8.82 3.52 -5.62
C GLY A 520 -9.45 2.13 -5.60
N GLU A 521 -9.33 1.38 -4.50
CA GLU A 521 -9.97 0.07 -4.31
C GLU A 521 -11.49 0.15 -4.30
N TYR A 522 -12.00 1.18 -3.64
CA TYR A 522 -13.42 1.44 -3.59
C TYR A 522 -13.96 1.72 -5.00
N LEU A 523 -13.27 2.54 -5.80
CA LEU A 523 -13.64 2.82 -7.19
C LEU A 523 -13.67 1.56 -8.06
N GLU A 524 -12.73 0.62 -7.87
CA GLU A 524 -12.75 -0.68 -8.56
C GLU A 524 -13.99 -1.50 -8.20
N LYS A 525 -14.37 -1.53 -6.91
CA LYS A 525 -15.52 -2.31 -6.42
C LYS A 525 -16.85 -1.78 -6.92
N ILE A 526 -17.03 -0.46 -6.94
CA ILE A 526 -18.25 0.17 -7.41
C ILE A 526 -18.32 0.25 -8.94
N GLY A 527 -17.17 0.09 -9.61
CA GLY A 527 -16.99 0.08 -11.05
C GLY A 527 -17.09 1.46 -11.73
N LYS A 528 -16.50 1.57 -12.93
CA LYS A 528 -16.36 2.84 -13.66
C LYS A 528 -17.69 3.44 -14.08
N GLU A 529 -18.70 2.60 -14.33
CA GLU A 529 -20.06 3.02 -14.63
C GLU A 529 -20.67 3.84 -13.51
N SER A 530 -20.25 3.65 -12.25
CA SER A 530 -20.67 4.46 -11.10
C SER A 530 -20.07 5.87 -11.09
N LEU A 531 -19.15 6.19 -12.01
CA LEU A 531 -18.52 7.51 -12.10
C LEU A 531 -19.19 8.45 -13.11
N GLY A 532 -20.15 7.95 -13.89
CA GLY A 532 -20.78 8.70 -14.99
C GLY A 532 -20.07 8.50 -16.33
N TRP A 533 -20.79 8.71 -17.43
CA TRP A 533 -20.29 8.37 -18.77
C TRP A 533 -19.04 9.17 -19.17
N LYS A 534 -18.88 10.41 -18.67
CA LYS A 534 -17.70 11.24 -18.96
C LYS A 534 -16.39 10.67 -18.42
N CYS A 535 -16.46 9.81 -17.41
CA CYS A 535 -15.28 9.21 -16.78
C CYS A 535 -14.92 7.84 -17.35
N GLN A 536 -15.80 7.21 -18.15
CA GLN A 536 -15.63 5.81 -18.58
C GLN A 536 -14.45 5.60 -19.54
N SER A 537 -14.14 6.59 -20.39
CA SER A 537 -13.03 6.52 -21.34
C SER A 537 -11.66 6.81 -20.70
N LEU A 538 -11.64 7.29 -19.47
CA LEU A 538 -10.40 7.62 -18.75
C LEU A 538 -9.84 6.36 -18.09
N VAL A 539 -8.52 6.20 -18.16
CA VAL A 539 -7.83 5.06 -17.54
C VAL A 539 -7.90 5.21 -16.03
N ASP A 540 -7.48 6.38 -15.53
CA ASP A 540 -7.43 6.71 -14.12
C ASP A 540 -8.56 7.66 -13.70
N PHE A 541 -8.74 7.78 -12.39
CA PHE A 541 -9.67 8.74 -11.80
C PHE A 541 -9.30 10.17 -12.20
N PRO A 542 -10.25 11.02 -12.65
CA PRO A 542 -9.93 12.23 -13.42
C PRO A 542 -9.38 13.41 -12.62
N ILE A 543 -9.74 13.56 -11.35
CA ILE A 543 -9.46 14.78 -10.57
C ILE A 543 -8.83 14.47 -9.21
N LEU A 544 -8.11 15.46 -8.68
CA LEU A 544 -7.57 15.49 -7.34
C LEU A 544 -7.99 16.80 -6.67
N VAL A 545 -8.51 16.71 -5.45
CA VAL A 545 -8.91 17.88 -4.65
C VAL A 545 -8.02 17.97 -3.41
N LYS A 546 -7.49 19.16 -3.12
CA LYS A 546 -6.61 19.41 -1.98
C LYS A 546 -6.98 20.66 -1.20
N LEU A 547 -6.66 20.64 0.09
CA LEU A 547 -6.49 21.84 0.89
C LEU A 547 -4.99 22.11 1.07
N ILE A 548 -4.56 23.34 0.84
CA ILE A 548 -3.16 23.76 0.88
C ILE A 548 -3.00 24.90 1.88
N ASP A 549 -2.09 24.74 2.85
CA ASP A 549 -1.71 25.77 3.82
C ASP A 549 -0.29 26.28 3.56
N ALA A 550 -0.19 27.33 2.76
CA ALA A 550 1.06 27.96 2.37
C ALA A 550 1.51 28.98 3.42
N LYS A 551 2.18 28.50 4.48
CA LYS A 551 2.81 29.39 5.47
C LYS A 551 3.99 30.15 4.87
N GLU A 552 4.81 29.46 4.09
CA GLU A 552 5.94 30.01 3.32
C GLU A 552 5.65 29.90 1.82
N PRO A 553 6.32 30.67 0.94
CA PRO A 553 6.05 30.61 -0.50
C PRO A 553 6.39 29.24 -1.08
N LEU A 554 5.52 28.68 -1.91
CA LEU A 554 5.79 27.43 -2.65
C LEU A 554 6.81 27.67 -3.76
N SER A 555 7.48 26.61 -4.20
CA SER A 555 8.42 26.71 -5.31
C SER A 555 7.78 27.34 -6.56
N VAL A 556 8.58 28.08 -7.32
CA VAL A 556 8.23 28.45 -8.71
C VAL A 556 8.30 27.20 -9.56
N GLN A 557 7.21 26.91 -10.25
CA GLN A 557 7.02 25.65 -10.96
C GLN A 557 6.15 25.81 -12.19
N VAL A 558 6.16 24.78 -13.04
CA VAL A 558 5.28 24.65 -14.20
C VAL A 558 4.80 23.20 -14.32
N HIS A 559 3.63 23.04 -14.89
CA HIS A 559 2.98 21.76 -15.10
C HIS A 559 2.88 21.44 -16.60
N PRO A 560 3.20 20.22 -17.04
CA PRO A 560 3.01 19.82 -18.43
C PRO A 560 1.54 19.62 -18.78
N ASP A 561 1.23 19.66 -20.08
CA ASP A 561 -0.04 19.19 -20.61
C ASP A 561 -0.07 17.65 -20.67
N SER A 562 -1.22 17.09 -21.09
CA SER A 562 -1.36 15.64 -21.13
C SER A 562 -0.52 14.96 -22.21
N GLU A 563 -0.17 15.64 -23.30
CA GLU A 563 0.64 15.04 -24.36
C GLU A 563 2.07 14.82 -23.86
N TYR A 564 2.69 15.88 -23.33
CA TYR A 564 4.04 15.79 -22.77
C TYR A 564 4.08 14.89 -21.53
N ALA A 565 3.09 14.96 -20.63
CA ALA A 565 3.06 14.16 -19.41
C ALA A 565 2.91 12.66 -19.69
N LEU A 566 2.09 12.25 -20.67
CA LEU A 566 1.93 10.84 -21.02
C LEU A 566 3.21 10.28 -21.63
N GLU A 567 3.90 11.05 -22.47
CA GLU A 567 5.17 10.64 -23.08
C GLU A 567 6.31 10.56 -22.05
N MET A 568 6.44 11.57 -21.20
CA MET A 568 7.62 11.74 -20.35
C MET A 568 7.47 11.19 -18.94
N GLU A 569 6.25 11.06 -18.43
CA GLU A 569 5.95 10.66 -17.05
C GLU A 569 4.95 9.50 -16.95
N SER A 570 4.27 9.14 -18.05
CA SER A 570 3.16 8.17 -18.05
C SER A 570 1.99 8.58 -17.12
N GLU A 571 1.75 9.88 -17.00
CA GLU A 571 0.65 10.47 -16.23
C GLU A 571 -0.15 11.44 -17.11
N TYR A 572 -1.36 11.80 -16.69
CA TYR A 572 -2.08 12.92 -17.31
C TYR A 572 -1.40 14.26 -16.97
N GLY A 573 -1.66 15.27 -17.82
CA GLY A 573 -1.24 16.64 -17.56
C GLY A 573 -1.93 17.23 -16.33
N LYS A 574 -1.50 18.43 -15.96
CA LYS A 574 -1.97 19.07 -14.72
C LYS A 574 -2.42 20.51 -14.97
N ASN A 575 -3.69 20.63 -15.33
CA ASN A 575 -4.45 21.88 -15.23
C ASN A 575 -5.13 21.94 -13.86
N GLU A 576 -5.21 23.15 -13.30
CA GLU A 576 -5.69 23.34 -11.94
C GLU A 576 -6.47 24.65 -11.75
N MET A 577 -7.22 24.70 -10.65
CA MET A 577 -7.94 25.85 -10.16
C MET A 577 -7.63 26.04 -8.68
N TRP A 578 -7.37 27.29 -8.30
CA TRP A 578 -7.19 27.71 -6.92
C TRP A 578 -8.34 28.60 -6.48
N TYR A 579 -9.03 28.17 -5.42
CA TYR A 579 -9.97 28.99 -4.68
C TYR A 579 -9.34 29.43 -3.37
N ILE A 580 -9.18 30.74 -3.18
CA ILE A 580 -8.54 31.32 -2.01
C ILE A 580 -9.52 31.28 -0.83
N LEU A 581 -9.31 30.36 0.09
CA LEU A 581 -10.15 30.21 1.29
C LEU A 581 -9.86 31.33 2.30
N ASP A 582 -8.58 31.61 2.50
CA ASP A 582 -8.10 32.68 3.38
C ASP A 582 -6.75 33.23 2.89
N ALA A 583 -6.49 34.50 3.15
CA ALA A 583 -5.27 35.19 2.71
C ALA A 583 -4.88 36.29 3.72
N GLU A 584 -3.62 36.28 4.16
CA GLU A 584 -3.06 37.34 5.00
C GLU A 584 -2.94 38.67 4.23
N PRO A 585 -2.96 39.83 4.93
CA PRO A 585 -2.75 41.12 4.28
C PRO A 585 -1.45 41.16 3.46
N GLY A 586 -1.56 41.50 2.18
CA GLY A 586 -0.43 41.56 1.25
C GLY A 586 -0.03 40.21 0.63
N ALA A 587 -0.79 39.15 0.89
CA ALA A 587 -0.62 37.87 0.21
C ALA A 587 -0.79 37.99 -1.31
N PHE A 588 -0.07 37.16 -2.04
CA PHE A 588 -0.02 37.18 -3.50
C PHE A 588 0.32 35.81 -4.07
N ILE A 589 0.04 35.63 -5.35
CA ILE A 589 0.54 34.51 -6.15
C ILE A 589 1.43 35.02 -7.28
N TYR A 590 2.31 34.16 -7.77
CA TYR A 590 2.92 34.33 -9.08
C TYR A 590 2.14 33.53 -10.10
N CYS A 591 1.76 34.15 -11.22
CA CYS A 591 1.00 33.48 -12.27
C CYS A 591 1.41 34.00 -13.67
N GLY A 592 2.24 33.22 -14.34
CA GLY A 592 2.93 33.49 -15.61
C GLY A 592 3.95 34.62 -15.55
N PHE A 593 4.45 35.01 -16.73
CA PHE A 593 5.44 36.08 -16.86
C PHE A 593 4.80 37.46 -16.99
N LYS A 594 5.50 38.51 -16.53
CA LYS A 594 5.02 39.91 -16.65
C LYS A 594 5.19 40.50 -18.05
N LYS A 595 6.02 39.86 -18.87
CA LYS A 595 6.36 40.22 -20.25
C LYS A 595 6.71 38.96 -21.02
N HIS A 596 6.85 39.07 -22.33
CA HIS A 596 7.45 38.00 -23.12
C HIS A 596 8.91 37.80 -22.70
N VAL A 597 9.33 36.54 -22.57
CA VAL A 597 10.68 36.14 -22.14
C VAL A 597 11.22 35.05 -23.07
N SER A 598 12.54 34.91 -23.20
CA SER A 598 13.14 33.78 -23.91
C SER A 598 13.50 32.64 -22.96
N LYS A 599 13.70 31.43 -23.47
CA LYS A 599 14.16 30.28 -22.65
C LYS A 599 15.51 30.58 -22.00
N GLU A 600 16.40 31.26 -22.73
CA GLU A 600 17.73 31.67 -22.27
C GLU A 600 17.64 32.69 -21.14
N GLU A 601 16.75 33.69 -21.23
CA GLU A 601 16.51 34.65 -20.14
C GLU A 601 16.00 33.91 -18.89
N VAL A 602 15.06 32.97 -19.04
CA VAL A 602 14.53 32.21 -17.90
C VAL A 602 15.62 31.35 -17.25
N GLU A 603 16.44 30.65 -18.05
CA GLU A 603 17.52 29.81 -17.55
C GLU A 603 18.58 30.63 -16.79
N GLU A 604 19.00 31.76 -17.35
CA GLU A 604 19.95 32.68 -16.72
C GLU A 604 19.41 33.18 -15.37
N ARG A 605 18.15 33.61 -15.35
CA ARG A 605 17.49 34.13 -14.13
C ARG A 605 17.31 33.06 -13.06
N ILE A 606 17.12 31.81 -13.43
CA ILE A 606 17.12 30.70 -12.46
C ILE A 606 18.51 30.52 -11.86
N ARG A 607 19.56 30.52 -12.71
CA ARG A 607 20.96 30.37 -12.28
C ARG A 607 21.38 31.48 -11.31
N GLU A 608 20.90 32.70 -11.56
CA GLU A 608 21.17 33.89 -10.74
C GLU A 608 20.21 34.05 -9.54
N ASN A 609 19.22 33.17 -9.38
CA ASN A 609 18.16 33.26 -8.36
C ASN A 609 17.29 34.54 -8.45
N THR A 610 17.12 35.09 -9.65
CA THR A 610 16.36 36.32 -9.94
C THR A 610 15.10 36.06 -10.78
N VAL A 611 14.68 34.80 -10.94
CA VAL A 611 13.51 34.42 -11.76
C VAL A 611 12.20 35.05 -11.29
N THR A 612 12.05 35.33 -9.99
CA THR A 612 10.84 35.96 -9.44
C THR A 612 10.65 37.40 -9.92
N GLU A 613 11.71 38.06 -10.39
CA GLU A 613 11.65 39.43 -10.91
C GLU A 613 10.91 39.52 -12.24
N ILE A 614 10.88 38.43 -13.02
CA ILE A 614 10.22 38.39 -14.34
C ILE A 614 8.81 37.76 -14.28
N LEU A 615 8.40 37.27 -13.11
CA LEU A 615 7.07 36.72 -12.90
C LEU A 615 6.03 37.82 -12.68
N ASN A 616 4.80 37.55 -13.10
CA ASN A 616 3.65 38.38 -12.81
C ASN A 616 3.17 38.12 -11.38
N LYS A 617 3.28 39.14 -10.52
CA LYS A 617 2.89 39.10 -9.10
C LYS A 617 1.47 39.63 -8.94
N VAL A 618 0.57 38.78 -8.47
CA VAL A 618 -0.88 39.05 -8.43
C VAL A 618 -1.34 39.05 -6.96
N PRO A 619 -1.79 40.19 -6.41
CA PRO A 619 -2.40 40.23 -5.08
C PRO A 619 -3.67 39.36 -5.03
N VAL A 620 -3.90 38.72 -3.89
CA VAL A 620 -5.07 37.83 -3.70
C VAL A 620 -5.85 38.20 -2.43
N ALA A 621 -7.14 37.89 -2.42
CA ALA A 621 -8.02 37.97 -1.26
C ALA A 621 -8.87 36.70 -1.12
N SER A 622 -9.42 36.47 0.07
CA SER A 622 -10.39 35.40 0.30
C SER A 622 -11.56 35.53 -0.68
N GLY A 623 -11.93 34.42 -1.32
CA GLY A 623 -12.98 34.36 -2.33
C GLY A 623 -12.51 34.59 -3.77
N ASP A 624 -11.24 34.94 -4.01
CA ASP A 624 -10.67 34.99 -5.37
C ASP A 624 -10.54 33.57 -5.97
N VAL A 625 -10.65 33.49 -7.29
CA VAL A 625 -10.50 32.24 -8.07
C VAL A 625 -9.52 32.45 -9.20
N TYR A 626 -8.60 31.50 -9.37
CA TYR A 626 -7.62 31.48 -10.45
C TYR A 626 -7.61 30.14 -11.15
N PHE A 627 -7.77 30.13 -12.47
CA PHE A 627 -7.54 28.94 -13.29
C PHE A 627 -6.12 28.98 -13.88
N ILE A 628 -5.39 27.88 -13.75
CA ILE A 628 -3.99 27.76 -14.16
C ILE A 628 -3.91 26.64 -15.19
N SER A 629 -3.72 27.03 -16.44
CA SER A 629 -3.50 26.08 -17.52
C SER A 629 -2.10 25.49 -17.46
N ALA A 630 -1.97 24.24 -17.93
CA ALA A 630 -0.67 23.64 -18.19
C ALA A 630 0.23 24.57 -19.02
N GLY A 631 1.53 24.56 -18.73
CA GLY A 631 2.53 25.46 -19.27
C GLY A 631 2.66 26.80 -18.54
N THR A 632 1.69 27.19 -17.70
CA THR A 632 1.79 28.46 -16.95
C THR A 632 2.81 28.34 -15.82
N VAL A 633 3.83 29.19 -15.78
CA VAL A 633 4.78 29.26 -14.66
C VAL A 633 4.10 29.93 -13.46
N HIS A 634 4.02 29.29 -12.31
CA HIS A 634 3.27 29.80 -11.16
C HIS A 634 3.90 29.43 -9.81
N SER A 635 3.42 30.08 -8.75
CA SER A 635 3.77 29.80 -7.35
C SER A 635 2.76 30.43 -6.40
N ILE A 636 2.39 29.72 -5.33
CA ILE A 636 1.59 30.24 -4.23
C ILE A 636 2.52 30.98 -3.26
N GLY A 637 2.22 32.25 -2.94
CA GLY A 637 2.96 33.01 -1.95
C GLY A 637 2.65 32.59 -0.51
N SER A 638 3.30 33.24 0.46
CA SER A 638 3.08 32.98 1.89
C SER A 638 1.75 33.53 2.40
N GLY A 639 1.23 32.91 3.46
CA GLY A 639 0.05 33.35 4.19
C GLY A 639 -1.28 33.03 3.49
N ILE A 640 -1.33 31.98 2.65
CA ILE A 640 -2.52 31.64 1.85
C ILE A 640 -3.03 30.24 2.19
N LEU A 641 -4.35 30.13 2.38
CA LEU A 641 -5.07 28.86 2.48
C LEU A 641 -5.92 28.67 1.22
N ILE A 642 -5.75 27.55 0.51
CA ILE A 642 -6.36 27.32 -0.80
C ILE A 642 -7.11 25.98 -0.83
N CYS A 643 -8.25 25.95 -1.53
CA CYS A 643 -8.81 24.71 -2.08
C CYS A 643 -8.36 24.59 -3.54
N GLU A 644 -7.50 23.61 -3.81
CA GLU A 644 -6.98 23.31 -5.15
C GLU A 644 -7.79 22.16 -5.77
N ILE A 645 -8.23 22.36 -7.01
CA ILE A 645 -8.88 21.33 -7.82
C ILE A 645 -8.09 21.18 -9.10
N GLN A 646 -7.63 19.98 -9.37
CA GLN A 646 -6.74 19.70 -10.49
C GLN A 646 -7.10 18.39 -11.17
N GLN A 647 -6.56 18.17 -12.37
CA GLN A 647 -6.46 16.82 -12.91
C GLN A 647 -5.69 15.91 -11.93
N SER A 648 -6.00 14.62 -11.90
CA SER A 648 -5.31 13.65 -11.02
C SER A 648 -3.88 13.38 -11.50
N SER A 649 -2.96 14.27 -11.14
CA SER A 649 -1.54 14.24 -11.53
C SER A 649 -0.68 14.87 -10.44
N ALA A 650 0.48 14.28 -10.16
CA ALA A 650 1.48 14.86 -9.26
C ALA A 650 2.63 15.57 -10.02
N CYS A 651 2.59 15.55 -11.36
CA CYS A 651 3.68 16.04 -12.20
C CYS A 651 3.98 17.53 -12.00
N THR A 652 5.18 17.84 -11.50
CA THR A 652 5.60 19.20 -11.15
C THR A 652 7.04 19.46 -11.55
N TYR A 653 7.28 20.42 -12.45
CA TYR A 653 8.62 20.84 -12.84
C TYR A 653 9.03 22.10 -12.09
N ARG A 654 9.79 21.89 -11.02
CA ARG A 654 10.33 22.97 -10.18
C ARG A 654 11.45 23.73 -10.86
N MET A 655 11.34 25.05 -10.90
CA MET A 655 12.33 25.96 -11.48
C MET A 655 13.16 26.68 -10.42
N TYR A 656 12.52 27.05 -9.30
CA TYR A 656 13.19 27.78 -8.23
C TYR A 656 12.52 27.51 -6.87
N ASP A 657 13.32 27.39 -5.82
CA ASP A 657 12.84 27.01 -4.48
C ASP A 657 13.36 27.93 -3.37
N TYR A 658 13.69 29.18 -3.70
CA TYR A 658 14.20 30.19 -2.75
C TYR A 658 15.51 29.81 -2.06
N GLY A 659 16.32 28.93 -2.67
CA GLY A 659 17.53 28.40 -2.03
C GLY A 659 17.26 27.69 -0.71
N ARG A 660 16.03 27.19 -0.50
CA ARG A 660 15.66 26.50 0.72
C ARG A 660 16.38 25.17 0.82
N LYS A 661 16.82 24.89 2.03
CA LYS A 661 17.38 23.60 2.39
C LYS A 661 16.39 22.88 3.28
N ASP A 662 16.30 21.56 3.12
CA ASP A 662 15.62 20.74 4.10
C ASP A 662 16.33 20.81 5.46
N ARG A 663 15.72 20.24 6.50
CA ARG A 663 16.31 20.14 7.86
C ARG A 663 17.68 19.48 7.90
N PHE A 664 18.10 18.89 6.79
CA PHE A 664 19.36 18.23 6.65
C PHE A 664 20.35 18.91 5.69
N GLY A 665 20.07 20.15 5.28
CA GLY A 665 20.96 20.95 4.47
C GLY A 665 20.93 20.67 2.96
N ASN A 666 20.04 19.81 2.45
CA ASN A 666 19.94 19.52 1.02
C ASN A 666 18.94 20.46 0.32
N TYR A 667 19.29 20.89 -0.90
CA TYR A 667 18.35 21.57 -1.79
C TYR A 667 17.37 20.59 -2.42
N ARG A 668 16.15 21.04 -2.68
CA ARG A 668 15.17 20.27 -3.45
C ARG A 668 15.55 20.23 -4.93
N GLU A 669 15.21 19.13 -5.58
CA GLU A 669 15.46 18.93 -7.01
C GLU A 669 14.73 20.00 -7.84
N LEU A 670 15.49 20.57 -8.78
CA LEU A 670 15.00 21.47 -9.82
C LEU A 670 14.98 20.69 -11.15
N HIS A 671 13.97 20.93 -11.97
CA HIS A 671 13.67 20.22 -13.21
C HIS A 671 13.80 21.17 -14.40
N ILE A 672 14.95 21.85 -14.49
CA ILE A 672 15.11 23.03 -15.36
C ILE A 672 14.80 22.72 -16.82
N GLN A 673 15.39 21.65 -17.38
CA GLN A 673 15.15 21.30 -18.78
C GLN A 673 13.69 20.97 -19.06
N LYS A 674 13.07 20.10 -18.25
CA LYS A 674 11.66 19.74 -18.40
C LYS A 674 10.74 20.95 -18.25
N ALA A 675 11.05 21.86 -17.34
CA ALA A 675 10.31 23.11 -17.19
C ALA A 675 10.42 23.98 -18.45
N LEU A 676 11.62 24.14 -19.01
CA LEU A 676 11.88 24.90 -20.24
C LEU A 676 11.17 24.29 -21.46
N ASP A 677 10.96 22.98 -21.48
CA ASP A 677 10.27 22.32 -22.58
C ASP A 677 8.78 22.66 -22.63
N VAL A 678 8.14 22.87 -21.48
CA VAL A 678 6.67 22.99 -21.38
C VAL A 678 6.16 24.39 -21.04
N MET A 679 7.01 25.32 -20.59
CA MET A 679 6.57 26.65 -20.17
C MET A 679 6.03 27.49 -21.31
N ASP A 680 4.95 28.22 -21.05
CA ASP A 680 4.51 29.32 -21.88
C ASP A 680 5.34 30.57 -21.57
N LEU A 681 6.00 31.09 -22.62
CA LEU A 681 6.90 32.24 -22.57
C LEU A 681 6.17 33.58 -22.73
N CYS A 682 4.86 33.54 -22.95
CA CYS A 682 4.04 34.73 -23.14
C CYS A 682 3.68 35.40 -21.80
N PRO A 683 3.44 36.73 -21.81
CA PRO A 683 2.84 37.38 -20.66
C PRO A 683 1.47 36.75 -20.36
N TYR A 684 1.25 36.38 -19.11
CA TYR A 684 -0.02 35.81 -18.69
C TYR A 684 -0.86 36.85 -17.94
N THR A 685 -2.12 36.99 -18.35
CA THR A 685 -3.11 37.73 -17.58
C THR A 685 -4.01 36.73 -16.87
N PRO A 686 -4.02 36.69 -15.52
CA PRO A 686 -4.88 35.79 -14.77
C PRO A 686 -6.33 35.88 -15.22
N GLN A 687 -6.86 34.76 -15.67
CA GLN A 687 -8.30 34.64 -15.92
C GLN A 687 -9.00 34.65 -14.57
N LYS A 688 -9.50 35.82 -14.16
CA LYS A 688 -10.44 35.92 -13.04
C LYS A 688 -11.78 35.36 -13.52
N PHE A 689 -12.22 34.28 -12.89
CA PHE A 689 -13.58 33.77 -13.07
C PHE A 689 -14.54 34.64 -12.25
N GLU A 690 -15.12 35.65 -12.91
CA GLU A 690 -16.22 36.44 -12.36
C GLU A 690 -17.54 35.81 -12.81
N SER A 691 -18.11 34.97 -11.95
CA SER A 691 -19.49 34.49 -12.08
C SER A 691 -20.39 35.24 -11.11
N GLY A 692 -21.65 35.46 -11.51
CA GLY A 692 -22.67 35.97 -10.61
C GLY A 692 -22.99 34.98 -9.49
N VAL A 693 -23.52 35.50 -8.39
CA VAL A 693 -24.11 34.68 -7.32
C VAL A 693 -25.56 34.40 -7.68
N GLU A 694 -25.93 33.14 -7.76
CA GLU A 694 -27.32 32.70 -7.88
C GLU A 694 -27.89 32.51 -6.47
N LYS A 695 -29.14 32.94 -6.26
CA LYS A 695 -29.83 32.85 -4.97
C LYS A 695 -30.98 31.85 -5.06
N GLY A 696 -30.88 30.76 -4.33
CA GLY A 696 -32.00 29.88 -4.01
C GLY A 696 -32.80 30.42 -2.82
N GLU A 697 -33.80 29.65 -2.37
CA GLU A 697 -34.63 30.05 -1.22
C GLU A 697 -33.82 30.11 0.10
N GLN A 698 -32.93 29.15 0.32
CA GLN A 698 -32.14 29.01 1.55
C GLN A 698 -30.66 28.69 1.28
N TYR A 699 -30.19 29.00 0.08
CA TYR A 699 -28.79 28.86 -0.29
C TYR A 699 -28.38 29.91 -1.34
N GLU A 700 -27.09 30.19 -1.42
CA GLU A 700 -26.47 30.95 -2.50
C GLU A 700 -25.44 30.07 -3.21
N SER A 701 -25.28 30.20 -4.52
CA SER A 701 -24.28 29.47 -5.30
C SER A 701 -23.44 30.39 -6.19
N ARG A 702 -22.17 30.03 -6.38
CA ARG A 702 -21.22 30.75 -7.23
C ARG A 702 -20.38 29.76 -8.02
N LEU A 703 -20.42 29.85 -9.34
CA LEU A 703 -19.59 29.04 -10.22
C LEU A 703 -18.12 29.47 -10.06
N LEU A 704 -17.27 28.61 -9.51
CA LEU A 704 -15.84 28.92 -9.35
C LEU A 704 -15.09 28.71 -10.67
N CYS A 705 -15.33 27.60 -11.35
CA CYS A 705 -14.67 27.27 -12.61
C CYS A 705 -15.52 26.34 -13.45
N CYS A 706 -15.48 26.52 -14.77
CA CYS A 706 -16.00 25.57 -15.75
C CYS A 706 -14.96 25.44 -16.87
N CYS A 707 -14.23 24.32 -16.88
CA CYS A 707 -13.18 24.05 -17.86
C CYS A 707 -13.43 22.71 -18.56
N LYS A 708 -12.51 22.32 -19.45
CA LYS A 708 -12.55 21.03 -20.18
C LYS A 708 -12.60 19.81 -19.25
N TYR A 709 -12.07 19.92 -18.03
CA TYR A 709 -11.79 18.79 -17.15
C TYR A 709 -12.75 18.66 -15.98
N PHE A 710 -13.29 19.78 -15.50
CA PHE A 710 -14.18 19.80 -14.35
C PHE A 710 -14.96 21.11 -14.28
N ILE A 711 -16.09 21.04 -13.57
CA ILE A 711 -16.88 22.17 -13.10
C ILE A 711 -16.84 22.18 -11.56
N SER A 712 -16.64 23.36 -10.98
CA SER A 712 -16.63 23.54 -9.52
C SER A 712 -17.49 24.72 -9.12
N THR A 713 -18.35 24.50 -8.13
CA THR A 713 -19.33 25.48 -7.62
C THR A 713 -19.22 25.57 -6.12
N HIS A 714 -19.15 26.80 -5.60
CA HIS A 714 -19.27 27.09 -4.17
C HIS A 714 -20.76 27.27 -3.83
N TYR A 715 -21.19 26.67 -2.74
CA TYR A 715 -22.53 26.83 -2.18
C TYR A 715 -22.42 27.31 -0.74
N HIS A 716 -23.20 28.33 -0.39
CA HIS A 716 -23.45 28.76 0.98
C HIS A 716 -24.88 28.37 1.34
N ILE A 717 -25.04 27.35 2.17
CA ILE A 717 -26.32 26.77 2.57
C ILE A 717 -26.65 27.31 3.96
N MET A 718 -27.80 27.97 4.10
CA MET A 718 -28.27 28.60 5.36
C MET A 718 -29.48 27.88 5.98
N GLY A 719 -30.03 26.89 5.26
CA GLY A 719 -31.16 26.09 5.70
C GLY A 719 -31.18 24.78 4.95
N GLU A 720 -31.88 24.74 3.82
CA GLU A 720 -32.03 23.57 2.97
C GLU A 720 -31.64 23.85 1.51
N MET A 721 -31.01 22.88 0.87
CA MET A 721 -30.73 22.86 -0.55
C MET A 721 -31.00 21.47 -1.11
N GLU A 722 -31.64 21.43 -2.27
CA GLU A 722 -31.76 20.23 -3.08
C GLU A 722 -30.74 20.25 -4.21
N LEU A 723 -30.00 19.16 -4.35
CA LEU A 723 -29.01 18.99 -5.41
C LEU A 723 -29.38 17.76 -6.22
N ALA A 724 -29.76 17.98 -7.48
CA ALA A 724 -30.00 16.93 -8.45
C ALA A 724 -28.70 16.60 -9.18
N PHE A 725 -28.33 15.32 -9.18
CA PHE A 725 -27.22 14.85 -9.99
C PHE A 725 -27.74 14.25 -11.29
N THR A 726 -26.89 14.29 -12.31
CA THR A 726 -27.17 13.72 -13.63
C THR A 726 -26.26 12.53 -13.87
N GLU A 727 -26.63 11.65 -14.81
CA GLU A 727 -25.85 10.45 -15.15
C GLU A 727 -24.45 10.72 -15.74
N GLU A 728 -24.10 11.99 -15.94
CA GLU A 728 -22.89 12.40 -16.63
C GLU A 728 -21.61 12.18 -15.83
N SER A 729 -21.67 12.38 -14.51
CA SER A 729 -20.49 12.41 -13.63
C SER A 729 -20.86 12.12 -12.17
N PHE A 730 -19.90 11.56 -11.43
CA PHE A 730 -19.88 11.55 -9.97
C PHE A 730 -19.85 12.98 -9.40
N THR A 731 -19.94 13.09 -8.08
CA THR A 731 -19.78 14.36 -7.38
C THR A 731 -18.77 14.24 -6.24
N SER A 732 -17.85 15.20 -6.19
CA SER A 732 -17.00 15.46 -5.03
C SER A 732 -17.55 16.65 -4.27
N MET A 733 -17.55 16.58 -2.95
CA MET A 733 -17.93 17.69 -2.09
C MET A 733 -16.91 17.87 -0.96
N VAL A 734 -16.45 19.10 -0.76
CA VAL A 734 -15.60 19.49 0.37
C VAL A 734 -16.31 20.56 1.18
N CYS A 735 -16.54 20.30 2.47
CA CYS A 735 -17.07 21.30 3.37
C CYS A 735 -15.95 22.22 3.86
N ILE A 736 -16.02 23.50 3.55
CA ILE A 736 -14.99 24.49 3.88
C ILE A 736 -15.37 25.33 5.10
N LYS A 737 -16.63 25.33 5.52
CA LYS A 737 -17.09 26.05 6.72
C LYS A 737 -18.39 25.47 7.25
N GLY A 738 -18.59 25.60 8.56
CA GLY A 738 -19.85 25.23 9.20
C GLY A 738 -20.06 23.72 9.27
N LYS A 739 -21.34 23.31 9.37
CA LYS A 739 -21.73 21.90 9.48
C LYS A 739 -23.11 21.67 8.88
N GLY A 740 -23.33 20.47 8.37
CA GLY A 740 -24.59 20.10 7.77
C GLY A 740 -24.83 18.60 7.77
N LYS A 741 -25.92 18.22 7.12
CA LYS A 741 -26.32 16.85 6.86
C LYS A 741 -26.63 16.67 5.39
N ILE A 742 -26.37 15.50 4.86
CA ILE A 742 -26.77 15.09 3.51
C ILE A 742 -27.57 13.80 3.58
N GLY A 743 -28.69 13.75 2.84
CA GLY A 743 -29.57 12.60 2.73
C GLY A 743 -30.20 12.50 1.35
N LEU A 744 -30.91 11.40 1.08
CA LEU A 744 -31.77 11.31 -0.10
C LEU A 744 -33.12 11.98 0.18
N LYS A 745 -33.66 12.76 -0.76
CA LYS A 745 -34.95 13.43 -0.60
C LYS A 745 -36.10 12.44 -0.37
N ASP A 746 -36.18 11.42 -1.23
CA ASP A 746 -37.28 10.45 -1.27
C ASP A 746 -36.81 9.02 -0.96
N GLY A 747 -35.79 8.83 -0.11
CA GLY A 747 -35.17 7.52 0.11
C GLY A 747 -34.80 7.20 1.56
N ASP A 748 -34.81 5.91 1.89
CA ASP A 748 -34.54 5.38 3.23
C ASP A 748 -33.03 5.34 3.61
N ALA A 749 -32.17 6.14 2.97
CA ALA A 749 -30.76 6.17 3.34
C ALA A 749 -30.56 7.04 4.58
N GLU A 750 -29.77 6.57 5.56
CA GLU A 750 -29.43 7.35 6.75
C GLU A 750 -28.70 8.65 6.38
N GLU A 751 -29.15 9.77 6.95
CA GLU A 751 -28.49 11.07 6.76
C GLU A 751 -27.07 11.04 7.33
N MET A 752 -26.12 11.55 6.54
CA MET A 752 -24.73 11.67 6.95
C MET A 752 -24.42 13.08 7.42
N VAL A 753 -23.87 13.20 8.63
CA VAL A 753 -23.37 14.47 9.18
C VAL A 753 -21.98 14.76 8.62
N PHE A 754 -21.78 16.02 8.21
CA PHE A 754 -20.47 16.53 7.81
C PHE A 754 -20.18 17.90 8.43
N GLN A 755 -18.90 18.24 8.54
CA GLN A 755 -18.43 19.54 9.05
C GLN A 755 -17.23 20.08 8.25
N ALA A 756 -16.86 21.32 8.52
CA ALA A 756 -15.71 21.98 7.90
C ALA A 756 -14.45 21.09 7.98
N GLY A 757 -13.76 20.94 6.85
CA GLY A 757 -12.62 20.06 6.69
C GLY A 757 -12.98 18.62 6.36
N GLU A 758 -14.24 18.24 6.17
CA GLU A 758 -14.60 16.89 5.71
C GLU A 758 -14.96 16.87 4.23
N SER A 759 -14.63 15.77 3.56
CA SER A 759 -14.92 15.52 2.15
C SER A 759 -15.80 14.29 1.95
N LEU A 760 -16.61 14.35 0.91
CA LEU A 760 -17.59 13.34 0.54
C LEU A 760 -17.45 13.01 -0.95
N PHE A 761 -17.55 11.72 -1.27
CA PHE A 761 -17.66 11.22 -2.62
C PHE A 761 -19.05 10.65 -2.83
N LEU A 762 -19.69 11.05 -3.93
CA LEU A 762 -21.01 10.62 -4.34
C LEU A 762 -20.90 9.96 -5.71
N PRO A 763 -21.17 8.66 -5.84
CA PRO A 763 -21.32 8.01 -7.14
C PRO A 763 -22.38 8.72 -7.99
N LYS A 764 -22.35 8.49 -9.31
CA LYS A 764 -23.42 8.98 -10.20
C LYS A 764 -24.78 8.48 -9.67
N SER A 765 -25.78 9.35 -9.71
CA SER A 765 -27.13 9.02 -9.28
C SER A 765 -28.13 9.90 -9.98
N GLU A 766 -29.31 9.36 -10.30
CA GLU A 766 -30.48 10.15 -10.73
C GLU A 766 -31.31 10.66 -9.54
N LYS A 767 -30.87 10.37 -8.31
CA LYS A 767 -31.59 10.75 -7.09
C LYS A 767 -31.33 12.21 -6.74
N ILE A 768 -32.30 12.80 -6.05
CA ILE A 768 -32.19 14.14 -5.48
C ILE A 768 -31.63 14.01 -4.06
N PHE A 769 -30.57 14.78 -3.80
CA PHE A 769 -29.94 14.84 -2.49
C PHE A 769 -30.42 16.09 -1.77
N ARG A 770 -30.80 15.92 -0.51
CA ARG A 770 -31.18 17.02 0.37
C ARG A 770 -30.01 17.31 1.30
N MET A 771 -29.54 18.54 1.27
CA MET A 771 -28.55 19.07 2.19
C MET A 771 -29.20 20.05 3.15
N THR A 772 -28.92 19.92 4.44
CA THR A 772 -29.44 20.83 5.46
C THR A 772 -28.33 21.31 6.39
N GLY A 773 -28.40 22.56 6.83
CA GLY A 773 -27.47 23.13 7.81
C GLY A 773 -27.10 24.58 7.53
N ASP A 774 -26.05 25.01 8.22
CA ASP A 774 -25.37 26.29 8.02
C ASP A 774 -23.92 25.99 7.69
N CYS A 775 -23.62 25.94 6.39
CA CYS A 775 -22.32 25.52 5.89
C CYS A 775 -21.98 26.12 4.52
N GLU A 776 -20.68 26.16 4.24
CA GLU A 776 -20.15 26.47 2.92
C GLU A 776 -19.46 25.22 2.35
N VAL A 777 -19.82 24.82 1.14
CA VAL A 777 -19.29 23.62 0.47
C VAL A 777 -18.81 23.96 -0.94
N ILE A 778 -17.78 23.26 -1.39
CA ILE A 778 -17.34 23.25 -2.79
C ILE A 778 -17.73 21.92 -3.39
N VAL A 779 -18.51 21.97 -4.46
CA VAL A 779 -19.01 20.81 -5.21
C VAL A 779 -18.34 20.77 -6.57
N THR A 780 -17.78 19.62 -6.91
CA THR A 780 -16.98 19.43 -8.13
C THR A 780 -17.41 18.20 -8.89
N ARG A 781 -17.51 18.34 -10.22
CA ARG A 781 -17.97 17.31 -11.17
C ARG A 781 -17.12 17.37 -12.45
N VAL A 782 -17.21 16.33 -13.28
CA VAL A 782 -16.51 16.20 -14.57
C VAL A 782 -17.43 16.48 -15.75
#